data_AF-A0A7R9EWL5-F1
#
_entry.id   AF-A0A7R9EWL5-F1
#
_cell.length_a   1.000
_cell.length_b   1.000
_cell.length_c   1.000
_cell.angle_alpha   90.00
_cell.angle_beta   90.00
_cell.angle_gamma   90.00
#
_symmetry.space_group_name_H-M   'P 1'
#
loop_
_entity.id
_entity.type
_entity.pdbx_description
1 polymer ?
#
loop_
_entity_poly.entity_id
_entity_poly.type
_entity_poly.pdbx_seq_one_letter_code
_entity_poly.pdbx_strand_id
1 'polypeptide(L)'
;MSAQHFFDAVPKDRQQMRRTDVTMLRYGVTKLCYAVPSKLDAVVLRYDVLTMSDDVAGENEEPQVEEKKFFAERAKFGRANCKKCKQKLEAGKLRLAKAGYNPFGPGLMKMWHHVPCLFDVFSRQRKTTPKIESPDDIEGWSDLEEEDQDDILQFLPGCSRGPTTQKKENKENKEKKDTLATQKKKTKKTNDDMENSSVIPSNSSGSLNYKNHKDNSFREFRRLCADLANASSYTAKTAIVQAFFTKGTDGDTFKGDLLLWCRLLLPGHVKRVYNLQSKQLIKLFSRLFKTDHDDMLEDLEKGDVAETVATFFDRSKHCQPSKKSKLTLYEVDEFLKELSALTKEDEQTEHFKKIATKCTSNDLKMIIRLIKHDLRINAGPKHILGAVHPDAYQAFQTSQDLEAVLSRAVTKTEAGVSSPSKTKTLTIRASLMTPVLPMLAEACKSVEQAIKKCPNGMYSEIKYDGERVQVHKQGHEYKYFSRSLKPVLPHKVGHFKEYIPQAFPHGKDLILDCEVLMIDTKTGKLLPFGSLGKHKKNAFIDANVCLFVFDCIYYNGEVLLQKPIKERREILLNNMTEIPNHIMFSEVEEIHHPKDLEAMITKVLKLGLEGLVLKDLMSIYEPGKRHWLKVKKDYLFGGSMADSADLVVLGAWFGTGQKGGMMSVFLMGCYDPAQKKWCTVTKVHTGHDDKTLERIQVCSGQIKQ
;
A
#
# COMPACT_ATOMS: atom_id res chain seq x y z
N MET A 1 -28.84 42.75 41.27
CA MET A 1 -28.27 43.65 42.30
C MET A 1 -28.44 42.99 43.67
N SER A 2 -27.63 43.45 44.65
CA SER A 2 -27.65 43.13 46.09
C SER A 2 -27.44 41.67 46.55
N ALA A 3 -26.62 41.52 47.58
CA ALA A 3 -26.37 40.30 48.36
C ALA A 3 -27.17 40.32 49.67
N GLN A 4 -27.18 39.22 50.44
CA GLN A 4 -26.80 39.22 51.87
C GLN A 4 -26.61 37.78 52.43
N HIS A 5 -25.87 37.72 53.54
CA HIS A 5 -25.35 36.56 54.30
C HIS A 5 -26.34 35.53 54.87
N PHE A 6 -25.77 34.37 55.27
CA PHE A 6 -26.02 33.76 56.60
C PHE A 6 -24.69 33.38 57.28
N PHE A 7 -24.68 33.27 58.61
CA PHE A 7 -23.50 33.38 59.49
C PHE A 7 -23.03 32.05 60.16
N ASP A 8 -21.70 31.93 60.32
CA ASP A 8 -20.87 31.43 61.45
C ASP A 8 -21.16 30.13 62.25
N ALA A 9 -20.08 29.33 62.42
CA ALA A 9 -19.60 28.80 63.71
C ALA A 9 -18.13 28.32 63.63
N VAL A 10 -17.34 28.51 64.70
CA VAL A 10 -15.88 28.17 64.81
C VAL A 10 -15.63 27.51 66.18
N PRO A 11 -14.70 26.53 66.30
CA PRO A 11 -13.53 26.75 67.17
C PRO A 11 -12.17 26.42 66.51
N LYS A 12 -11.08 26.91 67.11
CA LYS A 12 -9.67 26.74 66.69
C LYS A 12 -8.89 25.91 67.71
N ASP A 13 -7.85 25.20 67.25
CA ASP A 13 -6.54 25.03 67.93
C ASP A 13 -5.49 24.62 66.87
N ARG A 14 -4.36 25.34 66.64
CA ARG A 14 -3.04 25.22 67.30
C ARG A 14 -2.53 23.76 67.30
N GLN A 15 -1.48 23.31 66.60
CA GLN A 15 -0.11 23.83 66.31
C GLN A 15 0.53 23.04 65.11
N GLN A 16 1.73 23.28 64.54
CA GLN A 16 2.64 24.44 64.35
C GLN A 16 3.92 24.02 63.56
N MET A 17 4.47 24.86 62.65
CA MET A 17 5.74 24.67 61.85
C MET A 17 5.74 23.54 60.78
N ARG A 18 6.41 23.63 59.60
CA ARG A 18 7.27 24.65 58.93
C ARG A 18 7.22 24.49 57.39
N ARG A 19 7.47 25.62 56.68
CA ARG A 19 8.13 25.83 55.36
C ARG A 19 9.02 24.65 54.84
N THR A 20 9.22 24.42 53.54
CA THR A 20 9.48 25.37 52.41
C THR A 20 9.01 24.88 51.02
N ASP A 21 9.06 25.78 50.04
CA ASP A 21 8.78 25.66 48.61
C ASP A 21 9.45 24.47 47.87
N VAL A 22 8.78 23.98 46.81
CA VAL A 22 9.41 23.14 45.76
C VAL A 22 9.06 23.66 44.36
N THR A 23 10.01 24.40 43.79
CA THR A 23 10.07 24.73 42.36
C THR A 23 10.50 23.48 41.58
N MET A 24 9.65 22.93 40.69
CA MET A 24 10.02 21.77 39.85
C MET A 24 10.50 22.21 38.46
N LEU A 25 11.83 22.26 38.32
CA LEU A 25 12.53 22.39 37.04
C LEU A 25 12.75 21.01 36.38
N ARG A 26 13.05 21.03 35.07
CA ARG A 26 13.18 19.85 34.21
C ARG A 26 14.48 19.04 34.42
N TYR A 27 14.45 17.83 33.84
CA TYR A 27 15.56 16.95 33.42
C TYR A 27 16.17 16.02 34.47
N GLY A 28 16.49 14.79 34.03
CA GLY A 28 17.41 13.90 34.73
C GLY A 28 17.16 12.42 34.45
N VAL A 29 17.88 11.83 33.49
CA VAL A 29 18.03 10.37 33.41
C VAL A 29 18.99 9.94 34.50
N THR A 30 18.65 8.91 35.28
CA THR A 30 19.61 8.24 36.18
C THR A 30 19.50 6.73 36.12
N LYS A 31 20.67 6.06 36.17
CA LYS A 31 20.82 4.61 36.23
C LYS A 31 20.20 4.05 37.51
N LEU A 32 19.68 2.82 37.40
CA LEU A 32 19.71 1.85 38.49
C LEU A 32 20.17 0.50 37.92
N CYS A 33 21.40 0.13 38.25
CA CYS A 33 21.81 -1.27 38.24
C CYS A 33 21.48 -1.83 39.62
N TYR A 34 20.78 -2.95 39.74
CA TYR A 34 21.00 -3.89 40.84
C TYR A 34 20.58 -5.33 40.49
N ALA A 35 21.30 -6.24 41.14
CA ALA A 35 21.22 -7.68 41.20
C ALA A 35 19.95 -8.42 40.71
N VAL A 36 20.21 -9.54 40.04
CA VAL A 36 19.28 -10.69 39.97
C VAL A 36 19.11 -11.28 41.37
N PRO A 37 17.88 -11.60 41.77
CA PRO A 37 17.62 -12.89 42.40
C PRO A 37 16.55 -13.69 41.62
N SER A 38 16.72 -15.00 41.68
CA SER A 38 15.90 -16.01 41.02
C SER A 38 14.49 -16.16 41.60
N LYS A 39 13.60 -16.69 40.75
CA LYS A 39 12.27 -17.31 40.98
C LYS A 39 11.08 -16.49 40.47
N LEU A 40 10.08 -17.23 40.01
CA LEU A 40 8.84 -16.73 39.44
C LEU A 40 8.09 -15.91 40.48
N ASP A 41 7.58 -14.74 40.07
CA ASP A 41 6.26 -14.28 40.49
C ASP A 41 5.68 -13.34 39.43
N ALA A 42 4.39 -13.50 39.16
CA ALA A 42 3.67 -12.69 38.19
C ALA A 42 3.31 -11.34 38.82
N VAL A 43 3.82 -10.24 38.27
CA VAL A 43 3.45 -8.88 38.72
C VAL A 43 2.04 -8.54 38.22
N VAL A 44 1.04 -9.01 38.96
CA VAL A 44 -0.34 -8.54 38.85
C VAL A 44 -0.48 -7.29 39.72
N LEU A 45 -0.50 -6.12 39.10
CA LEU A 45 -0.88 -4.88 39.77
C LEU A 45 -2.39 -4.92 40.06
N ARG A 46 -2.76 -5.26 41.30
CA ARG A 46 -4.12 -5.06 41.80
C ARG A 46 -4.42 -3.57 41.82
N TYR A 47 -5.52 -3.18 41.18
CA TYR A 47 -6.25 -1.96 41.49
C TYR A 47 -7.54 -2.38 42.19
N ASP A 48 -7.73 -1.95 43.43
CA ASP A 48 -8.99 -2.14 44.14
C ASP A 48 -10.07 -1.23 43.54
N VAL A 49 -11.09 -1.84 42.94
CA VAL A 49 -12.30 -1.15 42.53
C VAL A 49 -13.42 -1.63 43.44
N LEU A 50 -13.90 -0.73 44.30
CA LEU A 50 -15.09 -0.94 45.12
C LEU A 50 -16.33 -1.00 44.23
N THR A 51 -16.83 -2.21 43.95
CA THR A 51 -18.16 -2.44 43.37
C THR A 51 -19.10 -2.95 44.44
N MET A 52 -20.28 -2.32 44.56
CA MET A 52 -21.32 -2.74 45.49
C MET A 52 -21.91 -4.10 45.08
N SER A 53 -22.28 -4.88 46.08
CA SER A 53 -22.93 -6.19 45.99
C SER A 53 -24.43 -6.07 45.73
N ASP A 54 -24.93 -6.87 44.79
CA ASP A 54 -26.32 -7.38 44.79
C ASP A 54 -26.24 -8.90 44.53
N ASP A 55 -26.94 -9.69 45.36
CA ASP A 55 -26.80 -11.15 45.43
C ASP A 55 -27.94 -11.94 44.75
N VAL A 56 -27.67 -13.24 44.56
CA VAL A 56 -28.61 -14.38 44.35
C VAL A 56 -29.21 -14.61 42.97
N ALA A 57 -28.65 -15.62 42.28
CA ALA A 57 -29.29 -16.81 41.67
C ALA A 57 -28.49 -17.26 40.43
N GLY A 58 -28.15 -18.52 40.18
CA GLY A 58 -28.45 -19.80 40.84
C GLY A 58 -27.84 -20.89 39.95
N GLU A 59 -27.35 -21.99 40.54
CA GLU A 59 -26.43 -22.92 39.87
C GLU A 59 -27.10 -23.81 38.80
N ASN A 60 -26.31 -24.20 37.79
CA ASN A 60 -26.45 -25.46 37.05
C ASN A 60 -25.09 -25.80 36.44
N GLU A 61 -24.38 -26.77 37.03
CA GLU A 61 -23.13 -27.30 36.49
C GLU A 61 -23.43 -28.31 35.36
N GLU A 62 -23.06 -27.99 34.13
CA GLU A 62 -22.92 -29.00 33.06
C GLU A 62 -21.48 -29.58 33.07
N PRO A 63 -21.31 -30.91 32.94
CA PRO A 63 -20.00 -31.54 33.06
C PRO A 63 -19.09 -31.17 31.88
N GLN A 64 -17.80 -30.92 32.19
CA GLN A 64 -16.78 -30.65 31.17
C GLN A 64 -16.53 -31.89 30.29
N VAL A 65 -17.08 -31.88 29.08
CA VAL A 65 -16.76 -32.87 28.05
C VAL A 65 -15.42 -32.51 27.42
N GLU A 66 -14.44 -33.42 27.44
CA GLU A 66 -13.22 -33.27 26.66
C GLU A 66 -13.55 -33.30 25.16
N GLU A 67 -13.45 -32.15 24.47
CA GLU A 67 -13.65 -32.08 23.01
C GLU A 67 -12.57 -32.89 22.27
N LYS A 68 -12.90 -34.12 21.88
CA LYS A 68 -12.02 -34.97 21.06
C LYS A 68 -11.73 -34.29 19.70
N LYS A 69 -10.46 -34.30 19.31
CA LYS A 69 -9.95 -33.54 18.15
C LYS A 69 -10.05 -34.28 16.82
N PHE A 70 -10.29 -35.59 16.87
CA PHE A 70 -10.36 -36.48 15.71
C PHE A 70 -11.59 -37.36 15.77
N PHE A 71 -12.15 -37.68 14.61
CA PHE A 71 -13.37 -38.48 14.47
C PHE A 71 -13.21 -39.49 13.34
N ALA A 72 -13.77 -40.69 13.51
CA ALA A 72 -13.88 -41.70 12.45
C ALA A 72 -15.35 -42.08 12.24
N GLU A 73 -15.75 -42.31 10.99
CA GLU A 73 -17.02 -42.96 10.65
C GLU A 73 -16.97 -43.51 9.23
N ARG A 74 -17.87 -44.44 8.90
CA ARG A 74 -18.26 -44.70 7.52
C ARG A 74 -19.14 -43.56 7.01
N ALA A 75 -18.87 -43.11 5.78
CA ALA A 75 -19.56 -41.98 5.19
C ALA A 75 -21.05 -42.28 4.94
N LYS A 76 -21.94 -41.78 5.82
CA LYS A 76 -23.40 -41.94 5.71
C LYS A 76 -23.98 -41.43 4.38
N PHE A 77 -23.34 -40.41 3.78
CA PHE A 77 -23.72 -39.86 2.47
C PHE A 77 -22.51 -39.41 1.65
N GLY A 78 -22.56 -39.67 0.33
CA GLY A 78 -21.51 -39.34 -0.65
C GLY A 78 -21.36 -37.86 -1.03
N ARG A 79 -21.74 -36.93 -0.13
CA ARG A 79 -21.83 -35.48 -0.40
C ARG A 79 -20.58 -34.68 0.01
N ALA A 80 -19.68 -35.28 0.78
CA ALA A 80 -18.49 -34.61 1.30
C ALA A 80 -17.28 -34.81 0.37
N ASN A 81 -16.43 -33.79 0.22
CA ASN A 81 -15.16 -33.90 -0.51
C ASN A 81 -13.99 -33.91 0.47
N CYS A 82 -13.00 -34.79 0.23
CA CYS A 82 -11.77 -34.87 1.00
C CYS A 82 -11.03 -33.52 0.97
N LYS A 83 -10.74 -32.94 2.15
CA LYS A 83 -10.15 -31.60 2.22
C LYS A 83 -8.73 -31.50 1.61
N LYS A 84 -8.00 -32.61 1.52
CA LYS A 84 -6.69 -32.71 0.83
C LYS A 84 -6.83 -32.84 -0.69
N CYS A 85 -7.26 -34.01 -1.20
CA CYS A 85 -7.26 -34.31 -2.64
C CYS A 85 -8.50 -33.80 -3.41
N LYS A 86 -9.49 -33.22 -2.73
CA LYS A 86 -10.75 -32.66 -3.28
C LYS A 86 -11.69 -33.66 -3.98
N GLN A 87 -11.32 -34.93 -4.09
CA GLN A 87 -12.20 -36.02 -4.55
C GLN A 87 -13.36 -36.26 -3.57
N LYS A 88 -14.46 -36.86 -4.06
CA LYS A 88 -15.64 -37.23 -3.27
C LYS A 88 -15.31 -38.36 -2.29
N LEU A 89 -15.87 -38.27 -1.09
CA LEU A 89 -15.92 -39.34 -0.10
C LEU A 89 -17.19 -40.16 -0.36
N GLU A 90 -17.05 -41.34 -0.96
CA GLU A 90 -18.17 -42.20 -1.35
C GLU A 90 -18.97 -42.71 -0.15
N ALA A 91 -20.27 -42.97 -0.34
CA ALA A 91 -21.11 -43.50 0.73
C ALA A 91 -20.65 -44.92 1.14
N GLY A 92 -20.68 -45.22 2.44
CA GLY A 92 -20.24 -46.49 2.99
C GLY A 92 -18.71 -46.66 3.12
N LYS A 93 -17.89 -45.74 2.62
CA LYS A 93 -16.43 -45.78 2.79
C LYS A 93 -15.95 -45.10 4.07
N LEU A 94 -14.91 -45.64 4.68
CA LEU A 94 -14.25 -45.13 5.88
C LEU A 94 -13.66 -43.73 5.65
N ARG A 95 -13.90 -42.80 6.57
CA ARG A 95 -13.35 -41.44 6.54
C ARG A 95 -12.96 -40.94 7.93
N LEU A 96 -11.93 -40.09 7.96
CA LEU A 96 -11.44 -39.44 9.18
C LEU A 96 -11.68 -37.94 9.11
N ALA A 97 -12.02 -37.32 10.24
CA ALA A 97 -12.07 -35.87 10.38
C ALA A 97 -11.10 -35.35 11.44
N LYS A 98 -10.57 -34.16 11.20
CA LYS A 98 -9.92 -33.30 12.20
C LYS A 98 -10.87 -32.15 12.55
N ALA A 99 -11.03 -31.84 13.83
CA ALA A 99 -11.73 -30.63 14.26
C ALA A 99 -10.99 -29.38 13.74
N GLY A 100 -11.73 -28.41 13.20
CA GLY A 100 -11.18 -27.14 12.73
C GLY A 100 -12.12 -25.98 13.00
N TYR A 101 -11.59 -24.76 12.90
CA TYR A 101 -12.37 -23.53 13.05
C TYR A 101 -13.55 -23.48 12.05
N ASN A 102 -14.75 -23.23 12.55
CA ASN A 102 -15.96 -23.03 11.74
C ASN A 102 -16.00 -21.60 11.16
N PRO A 103 -15.99 -21.39 9.83
CA PRO A 103 -16.10 -20.05 9.24
C PRO A 103 -17.51 -19.44 9.32
N PHE A 104 -18.53 -20.20 9.73
CA PHE A 104 -19.95 -19.86 9.56
C PHE A 104 -20.73 -19.74 10.88
N GLY A 105 -20.08 -19.83 12.03
CA GLY A 105 -20.73 -19.71 13.35
C GLY A 105 -19.81 -20.14 14.48
N PRO A 106 -20.25 -20.05 15.75
CA PRO A 106 -19.51 -20.57 16.89
C PRO A 106 -19.35 -22.11 16.80
N GLY A 107 -18.28 -22.63 17.40
CA GLY A 107 -17.99 -24.08 17.47
C GLY A 107 -16.95 -24.60 16.47
N LEU A 108 -16.67 -25.90 16.57
CA LEU A 108 -15.72 -26.62 15.71
C LEU A 108 -16.44 -27.36 14.57
N MET A 109 -15.81 -27.40 13.39
CA MET A 109 -16.32 -28.10 12.21
C MET A 109 -15.48 -29.35 11.90
N LYS A 110 -16.13 -30.51 11.71
CA LYS A 110 -15.48 -31.77 11.32
C LYS A 110 -14.96 -31.68 9.87
N MET A 111 -13.64 -31.66 9.67
CA MET A 111 -12.98 -31.57 8.36
C MET A 111 -12.62 -32.96 7.82
N TRP A 112 -13.46 -33.52 6.94
CA TRP A 112 -13.33 -34.88 6.41
C TRP A 112 -12.19 -35.09 5.39
N HIS A 113 -11.54 -36.25 5.49
CA HIS A 113 -10.42 -36.73 4.67
C HIS A 113 -10.56 -38.25 4.43
N HIS A 114 -9.95 -38.77 3.35
CA HIS A 114 -9.64 -40.21 3.27
C HIS A 114 -8.58 -40.57 4.31
N VAL A 115 -8.55 -41.83 4.79
CA VAL A 115 -7.56 -42.31 5.78
C VAL A 115 -6.11 -41.95 5.36
N PRO A 116 -5.60 -42.33 4.16
CA PRO A 116 -4.22 -42.02 3.77
C PRO A 116 -4.00 -40.51 3.51
N CYS A 117 -5.08 -39.77 3.28
CA CYS A 117 -4.99 -38.32 3.11
C CYS A 117 -4.77 -37.59 4.44
N LEU A 118 -5.33 -38.07 5.55
CA LEU A 118 -5.11 -37.43 6.85
C LEU A 118 -3.69 -37.68 7.38
N PHE A 119 -3.17 -38.91 7.23
CA PHE A 119 -1.83 -39.25 7.68
C PHE A 119 -0.72 -38.52 6.89
N ASP A 120 -0.86 -38.32 5.56
CA ASP A 120 0.06 -37.43 4.81
C ASP A 120 -0.19 -35.92 5.03
N VAL A 121 -1.25 -35.54 5.74
CA VAL A 121 -1.37 -34.19 6.32
C VAL A 121 -0.59 -34.10 7.64
N PHE A 122 -0.53 -35.16 8.44
CA PHE A 122 0.29 -35.23 9.65
C PHE A 122 1.80 -35.37 9.38
N SER A 123 2.21 -36.04 8.29
CA SER A 123 3.62 -36.14 7.89
C SER A 123 4.25 -34.78 7.55
N ARG A 124 3.44 -33.85 7.04
CA ARG A 124 3.85 -32.49 6.60
C ARG A 124 3.63 -31.41 7.67
N GLN A 125 3.12 -31.76 8.86
CA GLN A 125 2.87 -30.82 9.95
C GLN A 125 4.05 -30.72 10.92
N ARG A 126 4.22 -29.53 11.53
CA ARG A 126 5.27 -29.25 12.52
C ARG A 126 5.15 -30.21 13.71
N LYS A 127 6.27 -30.62 14.30
CA LYS A 127 6.35 -31.56 15.45
C LYS A 127 5.41 -31.22 16.62
N THR A 128 5.07 -29.94 16.82
CA THR A 128 4.20 -29.44 17.89
C THR A 128 2.70 -29.48 17.57
N THR A 129 2.29 -30.02 16.42
CA THR A 129 0.87 -30.11 16.04
C THR A 129 0.29 -31.44 16.54
N PRO A 130 -0.87 -31.48 17.22
CA PRO A 130 -1.46 -32.74 17.65
C PRO A 130 -1.78 -33.63 16.44
N LYS A 131 -1.38 -34.90 16.59
CA LYS A 131 -1.61 -36.04 15.68
C LYS A 131 -2.49 -37.06 16.40
N ILE A 132 -2.90 -38.10 15.68
CA ILE A 132 -3.45 -39.31 16.28
C ILE A 132 -2.23 -40.15 16.69
N GLU A 133 -2.10 -40.47 17.97
CA GLU A 133 -0.99 -41.28 18.51
C GLU A 133 -1.52 -42.60 19.10
N SER A 134 -2.78 -42.63 19.52
CA SER A 134 -3.50 -43.79 20.04
C SER A 134 -4.90 -43.92 19.41
N PRO A 135 -5.54 -45.10 19.46
CA PRO A 135 -6.96 -45.25 19.12
C PRO A 135 -7.89 -44.37 19.98
N ASP A 136 -7.52 -44.11 21.24
CA ASP A 136 -8.32 -43.34 22.19
C ASP A 136 -8.51 -41.86 21.79
N ASP A 137 -7.59 -41.33 20.96
CA ASP A 137 -7.67 -39.98 20.36
C ASP A 137 -8.84 -39.80 19.38
N ILE A 138 -9.49 -40.91 18.97
CA ILE A 138 -10.54 -40.95 17.94
C ILE A 138 -11.92 -41.12 18.57
N GLU A 139 -12.81 -40.16 18.32
CA GLU A 139 -14.24 -40.30 18.60
C GLU A 139 -14.92 -41.15 17.50
N GLY A 140 -15.76 -42.11 17.89
CA GLY A 140 -16.40 -43.07 16.99
C GLY A 140 -15.61 -44.35 16.73
N TRP A 141 -14.48 -44.58 17.43
CA TRP A 141 -13.66 -45.79 17.27
C TRP A 141 -14.41 -47.09 17.60
N SER A 142 -15.24 -47.07 18.65
CA SER A 142 -16.10 -48.19 19.10
C SER A 142 -17.15 -48.61 18.07
N ASP A 143 -17.46 -47.74 17.12
CA ASP A 143 -18.57 -47.89 16.17
C ASP A 143 -18.06 -48.34 14.78
N LEU A 144 -16.76 -48.64 14.66
CA LEU A 144 -16.11 -49.15 13.46
C LEU A 144 -16.09 -50.68 13.45
N GLU A 145 -16.14 -51.26 12.25
CA GLU A 145 -15.90 -52.69 12.05
C GLU A 145 -14.42 -53.03 12.30
N GLU A 146 -14.09 -54.26 12.72
CA GLU A 146 -12.69 -54.66 12.99
C GLU A 146 -11.76 -54.45 11.77
N GLU A 147 -12.28 -54.64 10.55
CA GLU A 147 -11.56 -54.35 9.30
C GLU A 147 -11.23 -52.84 9.14
N ASP A 148 -12.14 -51.94 9.52
CA ASP A 148 -11.89 -50.48 9.50
C ASP A 148 -10.88 -50.05 10.57
N GLN A 149 -10.89 -50.72 11.73
CA GLN A 149 -9.94 -50.47 12.81
C GLN A 149 -8.53 -50.89 12.38
N ASP A 150 -8.37 -52.08 11.80
CA ASP A 150 -7.10 -52.56 11.23
C ASP A 150 -6.58 -51.64 10.11
N ASP A 151 -7.47 -51.13 9.25
CA ASP A 151 -7.12 -50.17 8.19
C ASP A 151 -6.59 -48.83 8.73
N ILE A 152 -6.98 -48.40 9.93
CA ILE A 152 -6.42 -47.20 10.58
C ILE A 152 -5.13 -47.54 11.34
N LEU A 153 -5.07 -48.69 12.02
CA LEU A 153 -3.89 -49.15 12.75
C LEU A 153 -2.65 -49.29 11.85
N GLN A 154 -2.84 -49.68 10.59
CA GLN A 154 -1.76 -49.74 9.57
C GLN A 154 -1.03 -48.40 9.34
N PHE A 155 -1.64 -47.25 9.66
CA PHE A 155 -1.02 -45.93 9.50
C PHE A 155 -0.47 -45.32 10.81
N LEU A 156 -0.62 -46.01 11.95
CA LEU A 156 -0.08 -45.57 13.23
C LEU A 156 1.34 -46.11 13.48
N PRO A 157 2.26 -45.30 14.04
CA PRO A 157 3.64 -45.72 14.29
C PRO A 157 3.73 -46.67 15.50
N GLY A 158 3.63 -47.98 15.27
CA GLY A 158 3.89 -48.97 16.32
C GLY A 158 3.40 -50.41 16.04
N CYS A 159 2.39 -50.59 15.19
CA CYS A 159 1.83 -51.91 14.90
C CYS A 159 2.51 -52.57 13.69
N SER A 160 3.29 -53.63 13.93
CA SER A 160 3.84 -54.49 12.88
C SER A 160 3.18 -55.87 12.88
N ARG A 161 2.51 -56.21 11.78
CA ARG A 161 2.29 -57.60 11.35
C ARG A 161 2.78 -57.74 9.92
N GLY A 162 3.43 -58.88 9.63
CA GLY A 162 4.22 -59.10 8.42
C GLY A 162 3.39 -59.24 7.13
N PRO A 163 4.05 -59.24 5.95
CA PRO A 163 3.38 -59.17 4.67
C PRO A 163 2.73 -60.50 4.26
N THR A 164 1.42 -60.49 3.99
CA THR A 164 0.73 -61.57 3.27
C THR A 164 0.87 -61.40 1.76
N THR A 165 1.17 -62.49 1.07
CA THR A 165 1.64 -62.51 -0.32
C THR A 165 0.54 -62.77 -1.36
N GLN A 166 0.58 -61.98 -2.43
CA GLN A 166 0.17 -62.30 -3.81
C GLN A 166 -1.25 -62.82 -4.10
N LYS A 167 -1.93 -62.11 -5.00
CA LYS A 167 -2.24 -62.70 -6.32
C LYS A 167 -2.34 -61.65 -7.43
N LYS A 168 -1.63 -61.89 -8.54
CA LYS A 168 -1.95 -61.31 -9.85
C LYS A 168 -3.05 -62.15 -10.48
N GLU A 169 -4.06 -61.49 -11.04
CA GLU A 169 -4.77 -62.05 -12.19
C GLU A 169 -4.73 -61.04 -13.35
N ASN A 170 -3.93 -61.37 -14.36
CA ASN A 170 -4.09 -60.81 -15.70
C ASN A 170 -5.11 -61.68 -16.44
N LYS A 171 -6.02 -61.06 -17.21
CA LYS A 171 -6.46 -61.66 -18.47
C LYS A 171 -6.67 -60.59 -19.53
N GLU A 172 -5.93 -60.76 -20.61
CA GLU A 172 -5.96 -59.95 -21.83
C GLU A 172 -7.16 -60.36 -22.70
N ASN A 173 -7.61 -59.50 -23.62
CA ASN A 173 -7.22 -59.61 -25.05
C ASN A 173 -8.03 -58.72 -26.03
N LYS A 174 -7.29 -58.02 -26.91
CA LYS A 174 -7.48 -57.93 -28.39
C LYS A 174 -8.73 -57.27 -29.02
N GLU A 175 -8.68 -56.75 -30.26
CA GLU A 175 -7.61 -56.18 -31.13
C GLU A 175 -8.28 -55.54 -32.39
N LYS A 176 -7.47 -54.92 -33.28
CA LYS A 176 -7.73 -54.35 -34.63
C LYS A 176 -7.77 -52.80 -34.65
N LYS A 177 -6.84 -52.01 -35.25
CA LYS A 177 -6.02 -52.13 -36.49
C LYS A 177 -6.92 -52.10 -37.74
N ASP A 178 -6.74 -51.26 -38.77
CA ASP A 178 -5.55 -50.82 -39.55
C ASP A 178 -5.68 -49.30 -39.92
N THR A 179 -4.67 -48.43 -40.08
CA THR A 179 -3.45 -48.29 -40.93
C THR A 179 -3.63 -47.94 -42.42
N LEU A 180 -2.72 -47.05 -42.89
CA LEU A 180 -2.42 -46.51 -44.25
C LEU A 180 -3.05 -45.13 -44.59
N ALA A 181 -2.44 -44.21 -45.36
CA ALA A 181 -1.08 -44.00 -45.87
C ALA A 181 -1.01 -42.65 -46.66
N THR A 182 -0.01 -41.82 -46.35
CA THR A 182 0.96 -41.18 -47.29
C THR A 182 0.49 -40.32 -48.50
N GLN A 183 1.00 -39.07 -48.62
CA GLN A 183 1.93 -38.60 -49.71
C GLN A 183 2.22 -37.08 -49.72
N LYS A 184 3.38 -36.70 -50.27
CA LYS A 184 3.85 -35.32 -50.59
C LYS A 184 3.75 -35.09 -52.11
N LYS A 185 3.53 -33.85 -52.60
CA LYS A 185 4.46 -33.16 -53.54
C LYS A 185 4.06 -31.72 -53.95
N LYS A 186 5.10 -31.02 -54.46
CA LYS A 186 5.19 -29.64 -54.97
C LYS A 186 4.48 -29.42 -56.33
N THR A 187 4.03 -28.18 -56.61
CA THR A 187 4.46 -27.22 -57.69
C THR A 187 3.45 -26.05 -57.79
N LYS A 188 3.63 -24.87 -58.41
CA LYS A 188 4.72 -23.91 -58.76
C LYS A 188 4.11 -22.97 -59.86
N LYS A 189 4.36 -21.64 -59.82
CA LYS A 189 3.91 -20.57 -60.79
C LYS A 189 2.41 -20.17 -60.67
N THR A 190 1.95 -18.94 -61.01
CA THR A 190 2.58 -17.74 -61.64
C THR A 190 1.94 -16.41 -61.15
N ASN A 191 2.49 -15.28 -61.61
CA ASN A 191 2.12 -13.84 -61.45
C ASN A 191 0.61 -13.52 -61.71
N ASP A 192 0.02 -12.40 -61.27
CA ASP A 192 0.25 -11.01 -61.77
C ASP A 192 -0.10 -9.86 -60.78
N ASP A 193 0.39 -8.68 -61.17
CA ASP A 193 0.32 -7.29 -60.66
C ASP A 193 -1.06 -6.83 -60.09
N MET A 194 -1.21 -5.74 -59.31
CA MET A 194 -0.64 -4.40 -59.54
C MET A 194 -0.79 -3.44 -58.32
N GLU A 195 -0.10 -2.31 -58.40
CA GLU A 195 0.14 -1.31 -57.34
C GLU A 195 -1.04 -0.36 -57.04
N ASN A 196 -1.03 0.31 -55.87
CA ASN A 196 -0.66 1.74 -55.87
C ASN A 196 -0.13 2.21 -54.49
N SER A 197 0.73 3.23 -54.51
CA SER A 197 1.56 3.71 -53.39
C SER A 197 1.13 5.09 -52.86
N SER A 198 1.50 5.40 -51.62
CA SER A 198 1.62 6.79 -51.14
C SER A 198 2.82 6.98 -50.18
N VAL A 199 3.99 7.05 -50.79
CA VAL A 199 5.19 7.87 -50.43
C VAL A 199 5.32 8.32 -48.96
N ILE A 200 6.34 7.78 -48.27
CA ILE A 200 7.00 8.44 -47.13
C ILE A 200 8.36 8.97 -47.63
N PRO A 201 8.70 10.26 -47.45
CA PRO A 201 9.99 10.78 -47.91
C PRO A 201 11.15 10.25 -47.07
N SER A 202 12.07 9.52 -47.72
CA SER A 202 13.35 9.13 -47.15
C SER A 202 14.33 10.30 -47.17
N ASN A 203 14.78 10.79 -46.02
CA ASN A 203 16.05 11.53 -45.89
C ASN A 203 16.53 11.62 -44.42
N SER A 204 17.48 10.75 -44.03
CA SER A 204 18.56 11.00 -43.06
C SER A 204 19.20 9.68 -42.59
N SER A 205 20.21 9.22 -43.33
CA SER A 205 21.05 8.05 -43.00
C SER A 205 22.03 8.28 -41.82
N GLY A 206 21.57 8.98 -40.77
CA GLY A 206 22.33 9.27 -39.54
C GLY A 206 21.66 8.84 -38.24
N SER A 207 20.36 8.47 -38.25
CA SER A 207 19.57 8.30 -37.03
C SER A 207 19.83 7.01 -36.22
N LEU A 208 20.60 6.05 -36.74
CA LEU A 208 20.82 4.76 -36.03
C LEU A 208 21.99 4.78 -35.03
N ASN A 209 22.89 5.77 -35.07
CA ASN A 209 24.14 5.72 -34.32
C ASN A 209 24.03 6.24 -32.87
N TYR A 210 23.08 7.14 -32.57
CA TYR A 210 22.94 7.72 -31.21
C TYR A 210 22.49 6.69 -30.16
N LYS A 211 21.68 5.70 -30.55
CA LYS A 211 21.14 4.68 -29.63
C LYS A 211 22.21 3.82 -28.97
N ASN A 212 23.33 3.62 -29.66
CA ASN A 212 24.47 2.82 -29.20
C ASN A 212 25.55 3.68 -28.48
N HIS A 213 25.29 4.97 -28.22
CA HIS A 213 26.22 5.80 -27.46
C HIS A 213 26.43 5.26 -26.04
N LYS A 214 27.62 5.47 -25.48
CA LYS A 214 28.00 4.99 -24.15
C LYS A 214 27.11 5.57 -23.03
N ASP A 215 26.64 6.80 -23.21
CA ASP A 215 25.61 7.45 -22.37
C ASP A 215 24.29 6.66 -22.28
N ASN A 216 23.96 5.85 -23.29
CA ASN A 216 22.74 5.04 -23.33
C ASN A 216 22.95 3.61 -22.77
N SER A 217 24.11 3.33 -22.16
CA SER A 217 24.39 2.03 -21.55
C SER A 217 23.89 1.95 -20.09
N PHE A 218 23.33 0.80 -19.73
CA PHE A 218 22.77 0.58 -18.39
C PHE A 218 23.85 0.50 -17.29
N ARG A 219 25.11 0.28 -17.67
CA ARG A 219 26.27 0.41 -16.77
C ARG A 219 26.40 1.84 -16.23
N GLU A 220 26.28 2.84 -17.10
CA GLU A 220 26.45 4.24 -16.74
C GLU A 220 25.26 4.73 -15.90
N PHE A 221 24.05 4.25 -16.20
CA PHE A 221 22.87 4.46 -15.34
C PHE A 221 23.04 3.93 -13.92
N ARG A 222 23.61 2.72 -13.77
CA ARG A 222 23.91 2.18 -12.44
C ARG A 222 25.01 2.96 -11.73
N ARG A 223 26.02 3.45 -12.44
CA ARG A 223 27.06 4.32 -11.86
C ARG A 223 26.43 5.58 -11.30
N LEU A 224 25.64 6.31 -12.10
CA LEU A 224 24.94 7.51 -11.64
C LEU A 224 24.04 7.20 -10.43
N CYS A 225 23.29 6.09 -10.45
CA CYS A 225 22.47 5.70 -9.30
C CYS A 225 23.30 5.42 -8.03
N ALA A 226 24.49 4.82 -8.16
CA ALA A 226 25.39 4.59 -7.03
C ALA A 226 25.97 5.91 -6.49
N ASP A 227 26.41 6.81 -7.37
CA ASP A 227 26.93 8.14 -7.02
C ASP A 227 25.85 8.97 -6.28
N LEU A 228 24.61 8.92 -6.77
CA LEU A 228 23.46 9.56 -6.13
C LEU A 228 23.07 8.91 -4.79
N ALA A 229 23.19 7.59 -4.64
CA ALA A 229 22.93 6.93 -3.37
C ALA A 229 23.97 7.30 -2.30
N ASN A 230 25.25 7.40 -2.69
CA ASN A 230 26.37 7.74 -1.81
C ASN A 230 26.40 9.23 -1.42
N ALA A 231 25.85 10.12 -2.24
CA ALA A 231 25.77 11.55 -1.92
C ALA A 231 24.87 11.82 -0.69
N SER A 232 25.42 12.52 0.31
CA SER A 232 24.73 12.84 1.57
C SER A 232 23.75 14.00 1.47
N SER A 233 23.99 14.98 0.59
CA SER A 233 23.15 16.19 0.45
C SER A 233 22.33 16.20 -0.84
N TYR A 234 21.13 16.78 -0.77
CA TYR A 234 20.25 16.93 -1.94
C TYR A 234 20.84 17.86 -3.01
N THR A 235 21.62 18.86 -2.62
CA THR A 235 22.32 19.77 -3.55
C THR A 235 23.42 19.06 -4.31
N ALA A 236 24.21 18.20 -3.65
CA ALA A 236 25.20 17.36 -4.32
C ALA A 236 24.54 16.39 -5.32
N LYS A 237 23.39 15.79 -4.96
CA LYS A 237 22.64 14.92 -5.90
C LYS A 237 22.21 15.66 -7.16
N THR A 238 21.64 16.86 -7.04
CA THR A 238 21.30 17.70 -8.22
C THR A 238 22.55 18.02 -9.04
N ALA A 239 23.67 18.40 -8.41
CA ALA A 239 24.91 18.71 -9.11
C ALA A 239 25.52 17.51 -9.85
N ILE A 240 25.45 16.30 -9.28
CA ILE A 240 25.91 15.05 -9.91
C ILE A 240 25.10 14.75 -11.18
N VAL A 241 23.75 14.85 -11.11
CA VAL A 241 22.89 14.68 -12.30
C VAL A 241 23.18 15.76 -13.34
N GLN A 242 23.31 17.02 -12.92
CA GLN A 242 23.55 18.15 -13.82
C GLN A 242 24.90 18.01 -14.55
N ALA A 243 25.97 17.64 -13.84
CA ALA A 243 27.28 17.38 -14.42
C ALA A 243 27.22 16.28 -15.48
N PHE A 244 26.48 15.19 -15.20
CA PHE A 244 26.31 14.08 -16.15
C PHE A 244 25.47 14.48 -17.38
N PHE A 245 24.34 15.16 -17.20
CA PHE A 245 23.50 15.66 -18.30
C PHE A 245 24.12 16.82 -19.08
N THR A 246 25.17 17.48 -18.56
CA THR A 246 25.94 18.47 -19.32
C THR A 246 27.06 17.80 -20.13
N LYS A 247 27.88 16.96 -19.48
CA LYS A 247 29.17 16.48 -20.03
C LYS A 247 29.16 15.06 -20.61
N GLY A 248 28.13 14.27 -20.35
CA GLY A 248 28.07 12.86 -20.73
C GLY A 248 29.19 12.00 -20.13
N THR A 249 29.41 10.82 -20.71
CA THR A 249 30.49 9.89 -20.31
C THR A 249 31.87 10.31 -20.77
N ASP A 250 31.94 11.24 -21.72
CA ASP A 250 33.17 11.56 -22.45
C ASP A 250 33.73 12.94 -22.07
N GLY A 251 33.04 13.67 -21.20
CA GLY A 251 33.51 14.92 -20.57
C GLY A 251 33.17 16.20 -21.34
N ASP A 252 32.72 16.06 -22.59
CA ASP A 252 32.38 17.13 -23.54
C ASP A 252 30.89 17.47 -23.47
N THR A 253 30.04 16.70 -24.17
CA THR A 253 28.60 16.92 -24.30
C THR A 253 27.83 15.61 -24.08
N PHE A 254 26.70 15.68 -23.38
CA PHE A 254 25.80 14.55 -23.20
C PHE A 254 25.08 14.19 -24.51
N LYS A 255 25.24 12.93 -24.95
CA LYS A 255 24.68 12.39 -26.22
C LYS A 255 23.68 11.26 -25.96
N GLY A 256 23.18 11.16 -24.72
CA GLY A 256 22.16 10.19 -24.31
C GLY A 256 20.72 10.66 -24.51
N ASP A 257 19.77 9.75 -24.33
CA ASP A 257 18.34 10.06 -24.38
C ASP A 257 17.86 10.61 -23.02
N LEU A 258 17.77 11.93 -22.92
CA LEU A 258 17.39 12.63 -21.69
C LEU A 258 16.02 12.21 -21.16
N LEU A 259 15.06 11.95 -22.05
CA LEU A 259 13.70 11.52 -21.68
C LEU A 259 13.73 10.13 -21.05
N LEU A 260 14.44 9.20 -21.68
CA LEU A 260 14.63 7.84 -21.19
C LEU A 260 15.38 7.81 -19.85
N TRP A 261 16.44 8.62 -19.71
CA TRP A 261 17.15 8.81 -18.45
C TRP A 261 16.24 9.33 -17.34
N CYS A 262 15.49 10.40 -17.57
CA CYS A 262 14.58 10.95 -16.57
C CYS A 262 13.43 9.97 -16.23
N ARG A 263 12.91 9.23 -17.23
CA ARG A 263 11.88 8.19 -17.04
C ARG A 263 12.38 7.08 -16.11
N LEU A 264 13.59 6.57 -16.35
CA LEU A 264 14.19 5.49 -15.56
C LEU A 264 14.70 5.96 -14.19
N LEU A 265 15.14 7.22 -14.05
CA LEU A 265 15.49 7.82 -12.75
C LEU A 265 14.25 8.12 -11.87
N LEU A 266 13.06 8.24 -12.46
CA LEU A 266 11.80 8.57 -11.77
C LEU A 266 10.73 7.46 -11.87
N PRO A 267 11.04 6.18 -11.55
CA PRO A 267 10.12 5.05 -11.73
C PRO A 267 8.92 5.12 -10.77
N GLY A 268 9.04 5.88 -9.68
CA GLY A 268 7.97 6.21 -8.75
C GLY A 268 7.02 7.32 -9.20
N HIS A 269 7.29 7.99 -10.33
CA HIS A 269 6.42 9.01 -10.91
C HIS A 269 5.89 8.59 -12.28
N VAL A 270 6.74 8.04 -13.16
CA VAL A 270 6.29 7.42 -14.43
C VAL A 270 5.94 5.94 -14.17
N LYS A 271 4.83 5.71 -13.46
CA LYS A 271 4.47 4.37 -12.98
C LYS A 271 3.89 3.49 -14.08
N ARG A 272 4.58 2.39 -14.40
CA ARG A 272 4.00 1.19 -15.02
C ARG A 272 3.53 0.22 -13.93
N VAL A 273 2.48 -0.56 -14.15
CA VAL A 273 2.01 -1.53 -13.14
C VAL A 273 2.47 -2.93 -13.55
N TYR A 274 3.41 -3.50 -12.78
CA TYR A 274 3.98 -4.82 -13.08
C TYR A 274 3.27 -5.99 -12.39
N ASN A 275 2.33 -5.72 -11.46
CA ASN A 275 1.63 -6.74 -10.66
C ASN A 275 2.55 -7.67 -9.83
N LEU A 276 3.76 -7.19 -9.49
CA LEU A 276 4.80 -7.96 -8.78
C LEU A 276 5.14 -7.35 -7.41
N GLN A 277 4.87 -8.11 -6.36
CA GLN A 277 5.30 -7.82 -4.98
C GLN A 277 6.56 -8.61 -4.60
N SER A 278 7.20 -8.23 -3.49
CA SER A 278 8.49 -8.80 -3.07
C SER A 278 8.42 -10.33 -2.94
N LYS A 279 7.37 -10.88 -2.31
CA LYS A 279 7.19 -12.35 -2.20
C LYS A 279 6.93 -13.04 -3.55
N GLN A 280 6.27 -12.38 -4.50
CA GLN A 280 6.10 -12.92 -5.85
C GLN A 280 7.44 -12.94 -6.59
N LEU A 281 8.23 -11.87 -6.52
CA LEU A 281 9.58 -11.82 -7.09
C LEU A 281 10.44 -12.96 -6.54
N ILE A 282 10.48 -13.16 -5.22
CA ILE A 282 11.19 -14.32 -4.61
C ILE A 282 10.70 -15.65 -5.19
N LYS A 283 9.38 -15.87 -5.30
CA LYS A 283 8.79 -17.09 -5.88
C LYS A 283 9.14 -17.32 -7.37
N LEU A 284 9.25 -16.25 -8.17
CA LEU A 284 9.66 -16.36 -9.57
C LEU A 284 11.18 -16.63 -9.67
N PHE A 285 11.99 -15.96 -8.87
CA PHE A 285 13.44 -16.11 -8.90
C PHE A 285 13.94 -17.42 -8.26
N SER A 286 13.28 -17.96 -7.23
CA SER A 286 13.63 -19.28 -6.68
C SER A 286 13.44 -20.39 -7.72
N ARG A 287 12.33 -20.33 -8.49
CA ARG A 287 12.11 -21.20 -9.66
C ARG A 287 13.18 -21.01 -10.74
N LEU A 288 13.55 -19.77 -11.06
CA LEU A 288 14.53 -19.45 -12.11
C LEU A 288 15.95 -19.92 -11.75
N PHE A 289 16.36 -19.73 -10.49
CA PHE A 289 17.70 -20.06 -9.99
C PHE A 289 17.82 -21.51 -9.50
N LYS A 290 16.68 -22.19 -9.30
CA LYS A 290 16.53 -23.48 -8.62
C LYS A 290 17.18 -23.49 -7.23
N THR A 291 16.93 -22.43 -6.47
CA THR A 291 17.31 -22.29 -5.06
C THR A 291 16.09 -22.55 -4.18
N ASP A 292 16.33 -22.85 -2.90
CA ASP A 292 15.21 -22.96 -1.96
C ASP A 292 14.44 -21.63 -1.85
N HIS A 293 13.14 -21.73 -1.64
CA HIS A 293 12.24 -20.58 -1.57
C HIS A 293 12.27 -19.91 -0.19
N ASP A 294 12.42 -20.70 0.87
CA ASP A 294 12.36 -20.24 2.25
C ASP A 294 13.71 -19.61 2.64
N ASP A 295 14.85 -20.14 2.16
CA ASP A 295 16.17 -19.46 2.20
C ASP A 295 16.10 -18.03 1.66
N MET A 296 15.41 -17.84 0.52
CA MET A 296 15.23 -16.53 -0.11
C MET A 296 14.22 -15.64 0.63
N LEU A 297 13.29 -16.22 1.39
CA LEU A 297 12.39 -15.45 2.26
C LEU A 297 13.07 -15.00 3.55
N GLU A 298 13.98 -15.81 4.11
CA GLU A 298 14.81 -15.43 5.26
C GLU A 298 15.76 -14.29 4.89
N ASP A 299 16.45 -14.37 3.74
CA ASP A 299 17.31 -13.27 3.29
C ASP A 299 16.52 -11.98 3.00
N LEU A 300 15.26 -12.09 2.56
CA LEU A 300 14.36 -10.94 2.37
C LEU A 300 14.05 -10.18 3.68
N GLU A 301 14.27 -10.77 4.86
CA GLU A 301 14.11 -10.08 6.15
C GLU A 301 15.10 -8.91 6.32
N LYS A 302 16.21 -8.92 5.57
CA LYS A 302 17.13 -7.77 5.39
C LYS A 302 16.47 -6.57 4.69
N GLY A 303 15.26 -6.73 4.14
CA GLY A 303 14.42 -5.64 3.67
C GLY A 303 14.75 -5.09 2.28
N ASP A 304 15.53 -5.78 1.44
CA ASP A 304 15.75 -5.44 0.02
C ASP A 304 15.68 -6.67 -0.91
N VAL A 305 14.53 -6.85 -1.57
CA VAL A 305 14.32 -7.92 -2.56
C VAL A 305 15.31 -7.84 -3.74
N ALA A 306 15.83 -6.66 -4.09
CA ALA A 306 16.82 -6.53 -5.15
C ALA A 306 18.20 -7.04 -4.72
N GLU A 307 18.54 -6.89 -3.44
CA GLU A 307 19.80 -7.41 -2.86
C GLU A 307 19.72 -8.93 -2.70
N THR A 308 18.58 -9.44 -2.21
CA THR A 308 18.33 -10.89 -2.10
C THR A 308 18.42 -11.57 -3.45
N VAL A 309 17.71 -11.08 -4.48
CA VAL A 309 17.77 -11.69 -5.81
C VAL A 309 19.18 -11.60 -6.41
N ALA A 310 19.91 -10.50 -6.22
CA ALA A 310 21.32 -10.39 -6.64
C ALA A 310 22.21 -11.44 -5.97
N THR A 311 22.11 -11.56 -4.63
CA THR A 311 22.89 -12.51 -3.82
C THR A 311 22.65 -13.96 -4.23
N PHE A 312 21.40 -14.34 -4.52
CA PHE A 312 21.07 -15.69 -4.97
C PHE A 312 21.38 -15.91 -6.47
N PHE A 313 21.40 -14.85 -7.28
CA PHE A 313 21.80 -14.93 -8.70
C PHE A 313 23.31 -15.23 -8.83
N ASP A 314 24.17 -14.55 -8.05
CA ASP A 314 25.62 -14.83 -8.02
C ASP A 314 25.93 -16.26 -7.51
N ARG A 315 25.06 -16.85 -6.70
CA ARG A 315 25.17 -18.23 -6.19
C ARG A 315 24.59 -19.29 -7.13
N SER A 316 23.76 -18.91 -8.11
CA SER A 316 23.04 -19.88 -8.94
C SER A 316 23.95 -20.56 -9.97
N LYS A 317 23.98 -21.90 -9.93
CA LYS A 317 24.63 -22.72 -10.97
C LYS A 317 23.80 -22.80 -12.26
N HIS A 318 22.49 -22.53 -12.20
CA HIS A 318 21.56 -22.72 -13.32
C HIS A 318 21.35 -21.46 -14.16
N CYS A 319 21.45 -20.27 -13.56
CA CYS A 319 21.41 -19.00 -14.26
C CYS A 319 22.60 -18.18 -13.79
N GLN A 320 23.69 -18.20 -14.56
CA GLN A 320 24.92 -17.47 -14.17
C GLN A 320 24.88 -16.02 -14.67
N PRO A 321 25.34 -15.05 -13.86
CA PRO A 321 25.50 -13.67 -14.30
C PRO A 321 26.49 -13.51 -15.47
N SER A 322 26.20 -12.57 -16.37
CA SER A 322 27.14 -12.13 -17.39
C SER A 322 28.38 -11.50 -16.74
N LYS A 323 29.57 -11.77 -17.30
CA LYS A 323 30.84 -11.15 -16.87
C LYS A 323 30.93 -9.65 -17.17
N LYS A 324 30.14 -9.15 -18.14
CA LYS A 324 30.15 -7.74 -18.56
C LYS A 324 28.73 -7.27 -18.85
N SER A 325 28.40 -6.07 -18.36
CA SER A 325 27.14 -5.39 -18.66
C SER A 325 27.16 -4.94 -20.12
N LYS A 326 26.20 -5.45 -20.92
CA LYS A 326 26.01 -5.10 -22.33
C LYS A 326 24.66 -4.43 -22.60
N LEU A 327 23.79 -4.35 -21.59
CA LEU A 327 22.44 -3.81 -21.72
C LEU A 327 22.44 -2.31 -21.99
N THR A 328 21.57 -1.89 -22.90
CA THR A 328 21.21 -0.48 -23.14
C THR A 328 20.00 -0.07 -22.30
N LEU A 329 19.78 1.23 -22.13
CA LEU A 329 18.56 1.75 -21.50
C LEU A 329 17.31 1.42 -22.32
N TYR A 330 17.43 1.32 -23.65
CA TYR A 330 16.33 0.94 -24.53
C TYR A 330 15.88 -0.51 -24.28
N GLU A 331 16.80 -1.47 -24.23
CA GLU A 331 16.48 -2.87 -23.90
C GLU A 331 15.83 -3.00 -22.52
N VAL A 332 16.26 -2.20 -21.54
CA VAL A 332 15.65 -2.21 -20.20
C VAL A 332 14.26 -1.58 -20.20
N ASP A 333 14.04 -0.46 -20.90
CA ASP A 333 12.72 0.19 -20.98
C ASP A 333 11.71 -0.64 -21.77
N GLU A 334 12.15 -1.31 -22.84
CA GLU A 334 11.37 -2.28 -23.61
C GLU A 334 11.01 -3.51 -22.75
N PHE A 335 12.00 -4.12 -22.08
CA PHE A 335 11.76 -5.21 -21.12
C PHE A 335 10.70 -4.84 -20.07
N LEU A 336 10.80 -3.65 -19.48
CA LEU A 336 9.84 -3.14 -18.50
C LEU A 336 8.46 -2.87 -19.14
N LYS A 337 8.41 -2.33 -20.36
CA LYS A 337 7.16 -2.10 -21.09
C LYS A 337 6.43 -3.42 -21.32
N GLU A 338 7.11 -4.43 -21.84
CA GLU A 338 6.56 -5.77 -22.04
C GLU A 338 6.12 -6.41 -20.71
N LEU A 339 6.96 -6.35 -19.66
CA LEU A 339 6.64 -6.89 -18.35
C LEU A 339 5.35 -6.31 -17.75
N SER A 340 5.04 -5.03 -18.04
CA SER A 340 3.82 -4.38 -17.55
C SER A 340 2.52 -4.88 -18.20
N ALA A 341 2.61 -5.58 -19.34
CA ALA A 341 1.46 -6.25 -19.95
C ALA A 341 1.25 -7.69 -19.44
N LEU A 342 2.26 -8.30 -18.80
CA LEU A 342 2.21 -9.69 -18.35
C LEU A 342 1.53 -9.82 -16.98
N THR A 343 0.63 -10.80 -16.86
CA THR A 343 -0.15 -11.05 -15.63
C THR A 343 0.00 -12.46 -15.07
N LYS A 344 0.48 -13.43 -15.85
CA LYS A 344 0.66 -14.83 -15.41
C LYS A 344 2.09 -15.07 -14.92
N GLU A 345 2.25 -15.87 -13.87
CA GLU A 345 3.56 -16.18 -13.27
C GLU A 345 4.53 -16.83 -14.27
N ASP A 346 4.06 -17.74 -15.12
CA ASP A 346 4.93 -18.49 -16.05
C ASP A 346 5.47 -17.60 -17.18
N GLU A 347 4.60 -16.74 -17.74
CA GLU A 347 4.98 -15.73 -18.74
C GLU A 347 6.00 -14.74 -18.17
N GLN A 348 5.76 -14.26 -16.94
CA GLN A 348 6.70 -13.39 -16.22
C GLN A 348 8.03 -14.09 -15.94
N THR A 349 8.02 -15.38 -15.55
CA THR A 349 9.24 -16.17 -15.30
C THR A 349 10.09 -16.31 -16.55
N GLU A 350 9.50 -16.67 -17.69
CA GLU A 350 10.23 -16.79 -18.96
C GLU A 350 10.73 -15.42 -19.46
N HIS A 351 9.99 -14.34 -19.19
CA HIS A 351 10.45 -12.98 -19.48
C HIS A 351 11.67 -12.57 -18.64
N PHE A 352 11.65 -12.84 -17.33
CA PHE A 352 12.82 -12.63 -16.46
C PHE A 352 14.03 -13.47 -16.89
N LYS A 353 13.82 -14.71 -17.33
CA LYS A 353 14.88 -15.60 -17.85
C LYS A 353 15.59 -15.00 -19.06
N LYS A 354 14.85 -14.41 -20.02
CA LYS A 354 15.42 -13.75 -21.19
C LYS A 354 16.40 -12.63 -20.80
N ILE A 355 15.99 -11.73 -19.89
CA ILE A 355 16.85 -10.60 -19.49
C ILE A 355 18.00 -11.04 -18.57
N ALA A 356 17.76 -11.97 -17.63
CA ALA A 356 18.75 -12.41 -16.65
C ALA A 356 20.03 -12.96 -17.30
N THR A 357 19.92 -13.71 -18.40
CA THR A 357 21.10 -14.22 -19.15
C THR A 357 22.01 -13.12 -19.73
N LYS A 358 21.51 -11.90 -19.90
CA LYS A 358 22.29 -10.72 -20.36
C LYS A 358 22.81 -9.85 -19.20
N CYS A 359 22.24 -9.99 -17.99
CA CYS A 359 22.54 -9.17 -16.82
C CYS A 359 23.82 -9.59 -16.10
N THR A 360 24.61 -8.63 -15.59
CA THR A 360 25.42 -8.88 -14.40
C THR A 360 24.53 -8.86 -13.14
N SER A 361 25.00 -9.35 -11.99
CA SER A 361 24.21 -9.32 -10.74
C SER A 361 23.72 -7.90 -10.38
N ASN A 362 24.60 -6.91 -10.49
CA ASN A 362 24.25 -5.50 -10.34
C ASN A 362 23.25 -4.98 -11.41
N ASP A 363 23.16 -5.58 -12.61
CA ASP A 363 22.14 -5.19 -13.60
C ASP A 363 20.75 -5.66 -13.13
N LEU A 364 20.65 -6.95 -12.76
CA LEU A 364 19.39 -7.54 -12.31
C LEU A 364 18.87 -6.85 -11.04
N LYS A 365 19.77 -6.54 -10.08
CA LYS A 365 19.49 -5.71 -8.90
C LYS A 365 18.82 -4.38 -9.27
N MET A 366 19.38 -3.64 -10.25
CA MET A 366 18.83 -2.35 -10.65
C MET A 366 17.50 -2.47 -11.40
N ILE A 367 17.33 -3.50 -12.23
CA ILE A 367 16.05 -3.81 -12.89
C ILE A 367 14.95 -4.10 -11.86
N ILE A 368 15.27 -4.85 -10.80
CA ILE A 368 14.30 -5.15 -9.72
C ILE A 368 13.95 -3.89 -8.93
N ARG A 369 14.90 -2.97 -8.71
CA ARG A 369 14.63 -1.66 -8.11
C ARG A 369 13.72 -0.78 -8.98
N LEU A 370 13.90 -0.80 -10.31
CA LEU A 370 12.97 -0.17 -11.27
C LEU A 370 11.56 -0.77 -11.17
N ILE A 371 11.44 -2.10 -11.10
CA ILE A 371 10.16 -2.82 -10.94
C ILE A 371 9.49 -2.50 -9.59
N LYS A 372 10.27 -2.35 -8.53
CA LYS A 372 9.80 -1.95 -7.19
C LYS A 372 9.47 -0.47 -7.07
N HIS A 373 9.71 0.34 -8.11
CA HIS A 373 9.57 1.80 -8.12
C HIS A 373 10.46 2.57 -7.12
N ASP A 374 11.53 1.93 -6.63
CA ASP A 374 12.45 2.49 -5.64
C ASP A 374 13.90 2.15 -5.97
N LEU A 375 14.64 3.15 -6.45
CA LEU A 375 16.08 3.04 -6.75
C LEU A 375 16.98 3.14 -5.51
N ARG A 376 16.43 3.58 -4.36
CA ARG A 376 17.16 3.89 -3.11
C ARG A 376 18.20 5.00 -3.23
N ILE A 377 18.04 5.90 -4.20
CA ILE A 377 18.93 7.06 -4.43
C ILE A 377 18.57 8.28 -3.56
N ASN A 378 17.43 8.27 -2.87
CA ASN A 378 16.88 9.39 -2.10
C ASN A 378 16.81 10.70 -2.92
N ALA A 379 16.44 10.60 -4.20
CA ALA A 379 16.29 11.73 -5.13
C ALA A 379 14.99 11.59 -5.93
N GLY A 380 13.98 12.40 -5.61
CA GLY A 380 12.75 12.55 -6.41
C GLY A 380 12.84 13.63 -7.52
N PRO A 381 11.72 13.93 -8.21
CA PRO A 381 11.69 14.83 -9.38
C PRO A 381 12.29 16.21 -9.13
N LYS A 382 12.19 16.76 -7.90
CA LYS A 382 12.81 18.04 -7.54
C LYS A 382 14.32 18.08 -7.83
N HIS A 383 15.02 16.98 -7.61
CA HIS A 383 16.47 16.90 -7.78
C HIS A 383 16.84 16.52 -9.21
N ILE A 384 16.13 15.54 -9.79
CA ILE A 384 16.41 15.06 -11.15
C ILE A 384 16.02 16.11 -12.21
N LEU A 385 14.84 16.73 -12.11
CA LEU A 385 14.39 17.74 -13.07
C LEU A 385 15.06 19.09 -12.82
N GLY A 386 15.33 19.45 -11.56
CA GLY A 386 16.09 20.65 -11.22
C GLY A 386 17.52 20.65 -11.77
N ALA A 387 18.08 19.46 -12.05
CA ALA A 387 19.36 19.30 -12.74
C ALA A 387 19.28 19.49 -14.26
N VAL A 388 18.09 19.36 -14.87
CA VAL A 388 17.85 19.63 -16.29
C VAL A 388 17.61 21.12 -16.52
N HIS A 389 16.70 21.72 -15.75
CA HIS A 389 16.41 23.16 -15.81
C HIS A 389 15.76 23.60 -14.49
N PRO A 390 16.08 24.79 -13.94
CA PRO A 390 15.54 25.27 -12.66
C PRO A 390 14.00 25.16 -12.55
N ASP A 391 13.29 25.63 -13.58
CA ASP A 391 11.82 25.61 -13.64
C ASP A 391 11.20 24.23 -13.94
N ALA A 392 11.96 23.23 -14.38
CA ALA A 392 11.39 21.97 -14.90
C ALA A 392 10.62 21.20 -13.83
N TYR A 393 11.03 21.30 -12.55
CA TYR A 393 10.27 20.71 -11.46
C TYR A 393 8.89 21.38 -11.28
N GLN A 394 8.82 22.71 -11.24
CA GLN A 394 7.57 23.45 -11.10
C GLN A 394 6.64 23.18 -12.29
N ALA A 395 7.18 23.17 -13.51
CA ALA A 395 6.45 22.80 -14.70
C ALA A 395 5.86 21.38 -14.63
N PHE A 396 6.66 20.40 -14.18
CA PHE A 396 6.20 19.03 -13.97
C PHE A 396 5.15 18.93 -12.85
N GLN A 397 5.20 19.76 -11.79
CA GLN A 397 4.13 19.80 -10.79
C GLN A 397 2.79 20.25 -11.38
N THR A 398 2.81 21.13 -12.38
CA THR A 398 1.63 21.67 -13.05
C THR A 398 1.06 20.75 -14.14
N SER A 399 1.90 20.11 -14.96
CA SER A 399 1.42 19.26 -16.08
C SER A 399 1.50 17.76 -15.84
N GLN A 400 2.36 17.28 -14.94
CA GLN A 400 2.74 15.85 -14.77
C GLN A 400 3.19 15.12 -16.04
N ASP A 401 3.40 15.84 -17.14
CA ASP A 401 3.89 15.34 -18.41
C ASP A 401 5.41 15.56 -18.48
N LEU A 402 6.15 14.47 -18.27
CA LEU A 402 7.61 14.48 -18.31
C LEU A 402 8.15 14.81 -19.72
N GLU A 403 7.46 14.36 -20.76
CA GLU A 403 7.90 14.50 -22.14
C GLU A 403 7.73 15.93 -22.63
N ALA A 404 6.56 16.53 -22.39
CA ALA A 404 6.32 17.94 -22.71
C ALA A 404 7.21 18.91 -21.89
N VAL A 405 7.57 18.55 -20.65
CA VAL A 405 8.49 19.35 -19.82
C VAL A 405 9.91 19.30 -20.37
N LEU A 406 10.43 18.11 -20.69
CA LEU A 406 11.82 17.95 -21.15
C LEU A 406 12.03 18.52 -22.56
N SER A 407 11.12 18.26 -23.50
CA SER A 407 11.21 18.81 -24.87
C SER A 407 11.25 20.34 -24.89
N ARG A 408 10.54 21.00 -23.96
CA ARG A 408 10.55 22.48 -23.79
C ARG A 408 11.76 23.00 -23.02
N ALA A 409 12.43 22.16 -22.23
CA ALA A 409 13.69 22.51 -21.57
C ALA A 409 14.85 22.47 -22.58
N VAL A 410 14.94 21.39 -23.37
CA VAL A 410 16.03 21.17 -24.36
C VAL A 410 15.99 22.21 -25.48
N THR A 411 14.81 22.48 -26.04
CA THR A 411 14.65 23.50 -27.11
C THR A 411 15.01 24.93 -26.67
N LYS A 412 14.94 25.24 -25.37
CA LYS A 412 15.42 26.52 -24.83
C LYS A 412 16.94 26.57 -24.67
N THR A 413 17.61 25.43 -24.41
CA THR A 413 19.07 25.38 -24.25
C THR A 413 19.83 25.44 -25.58
N GLU A 414 19.23 24.98 -26.68
CA GLU A 414 19.84 25.03 -28.02
C GLU A 414 19.79 26.44 -28.65
N ALA A 415 18.85 27.30 -28.23
CA ALA A 415 18.62 28.63 -28.79
C ALA A 415 19.49 29.76 -28.17
N GLY A 416 20.69 29.43 -27.69
CA GLY A 416 21.53 30.37 -26.94
C GLY A 416 22.39 31.29 -27.81
N VAL A 417 22.00 32.58 -27.93
CA VAL A 417 22.85 33.79 -27.76
C VAL A 417 22.05 35.06 -28.14
N SER A 418 22.27 36.15 -27.37
CA SER A 418 21.88 37.57 -27.58
C SER A 418 20.62 38.14 -26.90
N SER A 419 20.68 38.34 -25.57
CA SER A 419 20.49 39.67 -24.92
C SER A 419 20.29 39.56 -23.40
N PRO A 420 20.88 40.47 -22.58
CA PRO A 420 20.65 40.52 -21.14
C PRO A 420 19.30 41.19 -20.82
N SER A 421 18.19 40.49 -21.00
CA SER A 421 16.85 40.99 -20.64
C SER A 421 15.96 39.88 -20.09
N LYS A 422 15.70 39.96 -18.77
CA LYS A 422 14.71 39.23 -17.95
C LYS A 422 14.49 37.75 -18.32
N THR A 423 15.03 36.88 -17.48
CA THR A 423 14.75 35.43 -17.37
C THR A 423 13.30 35.05 -17.69
N LYS A 424 13.04 34.62 -18.94
CA LYS A 424 11.72 34.15 -19.39
C LYS A 424 11.48 32.70 -18.95
N THR A 425 10.86 32.56 -17.77
CA THR A 425 10.41 31.31 -17.12
C THR A 425 9.80 30.28 -18.09
N LEU A 426 9.94 28.98 -17.81
CA LEU A 426 9.10 27.94 -18.42
C LEU A 426 7.66 28.07 -17.88
N THR A 427 6.85 28.91 -18.54
CA THR A 427 5.41 29.04 -18.31
C THR A 427 4.63 27.83 -18.84
N ILE A 428 4.87 26.66 -18.24
CA ILE A 428 4.02 25.48 -18.44
C ILE A 428 2.73 25.70 -17.67
N ARG A 429 1.73 26.18 -18.41
CA ARG A 429 0.32 26.31 -17.99
C ARG A 429 -0.27 24.92 -17.74
N ALA A 430 -1.24 24.82 -16.83
CA ALA A 430 -2.01 23.60 -16.65
C ALA A 430 -2.66 23.21 -17.99
N SER A 431 -2.51 21.95 -18.38
CA SER A 431 -3.10 21.42 -19.60
C SER A 431 -4.41 20.72 -19.25
N LEU A 432 -5.45 20.99 -20.03
CA LEU A 432 -6.69 20.24 -19.91
C LEU A 432 -6.43 18.75 -20.18
N MET A 433 -7.25 17.88 -19.59
CA MET A 433 -7.10 16.42 -19.62
C MET A 433 -5.82 15.80 -19.02
N THR A 434 -4.84 16.58 -18.58
CA THR A 434 -3.62 16.08 -17.92
C THR A 434 -3.62 16.48 -16.43
N PRO A 435 -3.44 15.54 -15.47
CA PRO A 435 -3.68 15.81 -14.06
C PRO A 435 -2.69 16.80 -13.43
N VAL A 436 -3.21 17.68 -12.58
CA VAL A 436 -2.46 18.67 -11.80
C VAL A 436 -2.20 18.11 -10.40
N LEU A 437 -0.99 18.25 -9.84
CA LEU A 437 -0.75 17.76 -8.47
C LEU A 437 -1.70 18.44 -7.46
N PRO A 438 -2.41 17.68 -6.60
CA PRO A 438 -3.32 18.26 -5.62
C PRO A 438 -2.57 19.16 -4.63
N MET A 439 -3.10 20.34 -4.35
CA MET A 439 -2.66 21.18 -3.23
C MET A 439 -2.94 20.46 -1.90
N LEU A 440 -1.97 20.45 -1.00
CA LEU A 440 -1.98 19.64 0.22
C LEU A 440 -2.17 20.49 1.47
N ALA A 441 -2.62 19.84 2.55
CA ALA A 441 -2.73 20.44 3.88
C ALA A 441 -1.62 19.97 4.84
N GLU A 442 -1.07 20.90 5.61
CA GLU A 442 -0.22 20.66 6.79
C GLU A 442 -1.10 20.40 8.03
N ALA A 443 -0.62 19.62 9.00
CA ALA A 443 -1.31 19.47 10.28
C ALA A 443 -1.19 20.76 11.11
N CYS A 444 -2.34 21.36 11.44
CA CYS A 444 -2.42 22.46 12.38
C CYS A 444 -2.71 21.92 13.78
N LYS A 445 -1.95 22.41 14.77
CA LYS A 445 -1.99 21.91 16.16
C LYS A 445 -2.68 22.87 17.14
N SER A 446 -2.88 24.13 16.74
CA SER A 446 -3.52 25.14 17.58
C SER A 446 -4.15 26.27 16.75
N VAL A 447 -5.03 27.05 17.37
CA VAL A 447 -5.73 28.18 16.74
C VAL A 447 -4.75 29.32 16.41
N GLU A 448 -3.78 29.56 17.27
CA GLU A 448 -2.72 30.58 17.07
C GLU A 448 -1.83 30.22 15.87
N GLN A 449 -1.54 28.92 15.66
CA GLN A 449 -0.82 28.46 14.47
C GLN A 449 -1.61 28.72 13.19
N ALA A 450 -2.94 28.56 13.22
CA ALA A 450 -3.80 28.85 12.07
C ALA A 450 -3.81 30.34 11.74
N ILE A 451 -4.12 31.19 12.73
CA ILE A 451 -4.18 32.65 12.56
C ILE A 451 -2.82 33.21 12.11
N LYS A 452 -1.70 32.72 12.65
CA LYS A 452 -0.35 33.13 12.22
C LYS A 452 -0.03 32.75 10.77
N LYS A 453 -0.63 31.70 10.23
CA LYS A 453 -0.42 31.23 8.85
C LYS A 453 -1.44 31.75 7.86
N CYS A 454 -2.58 32.25 8.33
CA CYS A 454 -3.63 32.87 7.52
C CYS A 454 -3.86 34.33 7.96
N PRO A 455 -2.89 35.24 7.75
CA PRO A 455 -2.96 36.61 8.23
C PRO A 455 -4.05 37.44 7.56
N ASN A 456 -4.58 37.00 6.40
CA ASN A 456 -5.58 37.75 5.63
C ASN A 456 -7.02 37.36 5.98
N GLY A 457 -7.22 36.57 7.05
CA GLY A 457 -8.43 35.79 7.27
C GLY A 457 -8.40 34.46 6.52
N MET A 458 -9.33 33.57 6.81
CA MET A 458 -9.38 32.22 6.25
C MET A 458 -10.78 31.78 5.87
N TYR A 459 -10.89 30.99 4.80
CA TYR A 459 -11.99 30.05 4.65
C TYR A 459 -11.75 28.84 5.51
N SER A 460 -12.75 28.47 6.31
CA SER A 460 -12.77 27.24 7.07
C SER A 460 -13.85 26.33 6.52
N GLU A 461 -13.42 25.23 5.89
CA GLU A 461 -14.29 24.25 5.24
C GLU A 461 -14.37 22.96 6.05
N ILE A 462 -15.52 22.28 6.00
CA ILE A 462 -15.66 20.96 6.61
C ILE A 462 -14.66 20.00 5.97
N LYS A 463 -13.88 19.30 6.81
CA LYS A 463 -13.05 18.21 6.31
C LYS A 463 -13.91 16.98 6.08
N TYR A 464 -14.28 16.77 4.83
CA TYR A 464 -14.93 15.54 4.37
C TYR A 464 -13.99 14.32 4.46
N ASP A 465 -14.53 13.19 4.90
CA ASP A 465 -13.85 11.89 5.05
C ASP A 465 -14.13 10.98 3.83
N GLY A 466 -13.70 11.45 2.66
CA GLY A 466 -14.03 10.87 1.37
C GLY A 466 -12.84 10.34 0.57
N GLU A 467 -13.02 10.28 -0.75
CA GLU A 467 -11.92 10.13 -1.70
C GLU A 467 -11.76 11.41 -2.54
N ARG A 468 -10.62 12.08 -2.46
CA ARG A 468 -10.34 13.24 -3.31
C ARG A 468 -10.28 12.87 -4.79
N VAL A 469 -11.08 13.57 -5.59
CA VAL A 469 -11.21 13.42 -7.04
C VAL A 469 -11.02 14.78 -7.71
N GLN A 470 -10.00 14.88 -8.56
CA GLN A 470 -9.83 15.98 -9.50
C GLN A 470 -10.61 15.64 -10.78
N VAL A 471 -11.57 16.50 -11.14
CA VAL A 471 -12.48 16.31 -12.27
C VAL A 471 -12.02 17.17 -13.44
N HIS A 472 -11.71 16.55 -14.57
CA HIS A 472 -11.42 17.25 -15.84
C HIS A 472 -12.59 17.03 -16.79
N LYS A 473 -13.04 18.11 -17.44
CA LYS A 473 -14.05 18.09 -18.52
C LYS A 473 -13.52 18.84 -19.72
N GLN A 474 -13.67 18.28 -20.91
CA GLN A 474 -13.36 18.93 -22.19
C GLN A 474 -14.51 18.65 -23.16
N GLY A 475 -15.38 19.63 -23.36
CA GLY A 475 -16.66 19.43 -24.06
C GLY A 475 -17.50 18.30 -23.42
N HIS A 476 -17.46 17.11 -24.02
CA HIS A 476 -18.14 15.89 -23.57
C HIS A 476 -17.19 14.81 -23.01
N GLU A 477 -15.87 14.98 -23.07
CA GLU A 477 -14.90 14.05 -22.48
C GLU A 477 -14.70 14.35 -20.99
N TYR A 478 -14.67 13.31 -20.17
CA TYR A 478 -14.46 13.39 -18.72
C TYR A 478 -13.31 12.51 -18.27
N LYS A 479 -12.41 13.05 -17.43
CA LYS A 479 -11.40 12.27 -16.71
C LYS A 479 -11.45 12.59 -15.22
N TYR A 480 -11.32 11.54 -14.41
CA TYR A 480 -11.40 11.61 -12.96
C TYR A 480 -10.10 11.07 -12.37
N PHE A 481 -9.33 11.92 -11.70
CA PHE A 481 -8.05 11.54 -11.11
C PHE A 481 -8.13 11.53 -9.58
N SER A 482 -7.71 10.43 -8.97
CA SER A 482 -7.58 10.33 -7.51
C SER A 482 -6.50 11.26 -6.98
N ARG A 483 -6.43 11.45 -5.66
CA ARG A 483 -5.28 12.06 -4.95
C ARG A 483 -3.89 11.56 -5.40
N SER A 484 -3.79 10.33 -5.88
CA SER A 484 -2.55 9.71 -6.38
C SER A 484 -2.32 9.86 -7.88
N LEU A 485 -3.14 10.70 -8.54
CA LEU A 485 -3.26 10.94 -9.98
C LEU A 485 -3.58 9.71 -10.83
N LYS A 486 -3.94 8.59 -10.21
CA LYS A 486 -4.51 7.42 -10.90
C LYS A 486 -5.97 7.67 -11.29
N PRO A 487 -6.43 7.14 -12.44
CA PRO A 487 -7.85 7.14 -12.79
C PRO A 487 -8.73 6.55 -11.69
N VAL A 488 -9.85 7.21 -11.38
CA VAL A 488 -10.84 6.74 -10.41
C VAL A 488 -11.69 5.63 -11.04
N LEU A 489 -12.10 4.64 -10.24
CA LEU A 489 -12.88 3.50 -10.73
C LEU A 489 -14.27 3.96 -11.23
N PRO A 490 -14.72 3.55 -12.44
CA PRO A 490 -15.94 4.08 -13.06
C PRO A 490 -17.22 3.97 -12.20
N HIS A 491 -17.34 2.94 -11.36
CA HIS A 491 -18.52 2.77 -10.49
C HIS A 491 -18.69 3.84 -9.39
N LYS A 492 -17.66 4.67 -9.16
CA LYS A 492 -17.67 5.78 -8.19
C LYS A 492 -17.95 7.14 -8.81
N VAL A 493 -17.75 7.30 -10.13
CA VAL A 493 -17.73 8.62 -10.80
C VAL A 493 -18.48 8.67 -12.13
N GLY A 494 -18.83 7.52 -12.71
CA GLY A 494 -19.40 7.43 -14.06
C GLY A 494 -20.78 8.07 -14.22
N HIS A 495 -21.53 8.25 -13.13
CA HIS A 495 -22.82 8.94 -13.11
C HIS A 495 -22.67 10.47 -13.16
N PHE A 496 -21.55 11.04 -12.68
CA PHE A 496 -21.36 12.50 -12.68
C PHE A 496 -21.32 13.11 -14.08
N LYS A 497 -21.07 12.33 -15.14
CA LYS A 497 -21.17 12.78 -16.54
C LYS A 497 -22.57 13.36 -16.89
N GLU A 498 -23.61 12.91 -16.20
CA GLU A 498 -25.01 13.35 -16.40
C GLU A 498 -25.31 14.63 -15.60
N TYR A 499 -24.71 14.76 -14.40
CA TYR A 499 -24.94 15.87 -13.47
C TYR A 499 -24.02 17.08 -13.70
N ILE A 500 -22.75 16.89 -14.09
CA ILE A 500 -21.81 18.00 -14.28
C ILE A 500 -22.29 19.00 -15.36
N PRO A 501 -22.88 18.60 -16.51
CA PRO A 501 -23.49 19.54 -17.46
C PRO A 501 -24.63 20.36 -16.88
N GLN A 502 -25.43 19.77 -15.98
CA GLN A 502 -26.55 20.43 -15.32
C GLN A 502 -26.05 21.42 -14.26
N ALA A 503 -25.00 21.06 -13.52
CA ALA A 503 -24.38 21.90 -12.50
C ALA A 503 -23.56 23.05 -13.12
N PHE A 504 -22.92 22.84 -14.28
CA PHE A 504 -22.14 23.84 -14.99
C PHE A 504 -22.66 24.07 -16.43
N PRO A 505 -23.84 24.70 -16.64
CA PRO A 505 -24.43 24.87 -17.97
C PRO A 505 -23.53 25.61 -18.98
N HIS A 506 -22.73 26.55 -18.47
CA HIS A 506 -21.79 27.35 -19.27
C HIS A 506 -20.34 26.82 -19.23
N GLY A 507 -20.04 25.83 -18.38
CA GLY A 507 -18.71 25.25 -18.24
C GLY A 507 -18.42 24.21 -19.32
N LYS A 508 -17.92 24.66 -20.49
CA LYS A 508 -17.50 23.75 -21.57
C LYS A 508 -16.30 22.93 -21.14
N ASP A 509 -15.27 23.61 -20.64
CA ASP A 509 -13.98 23.04 -20.30
C ASP A 509 -13.60 23.45 -18.87
N LEU A 510 -13.32 22.49 -17.99
CA LEU A 510 -13.04 22.78 -16.58
C LEU A 510 -12.09 21.77 -15.91
N ILE A 511 -11.43 22.22 -14.84
CA ILE A 511 -10.72 21.37 -13.88
C ILE A 511 -11.18 21.76 -12.48
N LEU A 512 -11.84 20.85 -11.78
CA LEU A 512 -12.33 21.01 -10.40
C LEU A 512 -11.54 20.12 -9.44
N ASP A 513 -11.42 20.57 -8.19
CA ASP A 513 -10.87 19.79 -7.08
C ASP A 513 -12.00 19.51 -6.09
N CYS A 514 -12.28 18.22 -5.88
CA CYS A 514 -13.48 17.76 -5.20
C CYS A 514 -13.19 16.60 -4.25
N GLU A 515 -14.07 16.37 -3.28
CA GLU A 515 -14.11 15.13 -2.50
C GLU A 515 -15.37 14.34 -2.90
N VAL A 516 -15.24 13.04 -3.17
CA VAL A 516 -16.40 12.16 -3.41
C VAL A 516 -16.74 11.38 -2.14
N LEU A 517 -18.02 11.36 -1.79
CA LEU A 517 -18.58 10.68 -0.61
C LEU A 517 -19.89 9.98 -0.99
N MET A 518 -20.46 9.21 -0.05
CA MET A 518 -21.87 8.80 -0.15
C MET A 518 -22.71 9.58 0.85
N ILE A 519 -23.92 9.93 0.43
CA ILE A 519 -24.93 10.62 1.23
C ILE A 519 -26.18 9.74 1.26
N ASP A 520 -26.75 9.56 2.45
CA ASP A 520 -28.09 9.00 2.63
C ASP A 520 -29.13 9.99 2.08
N THR A 521 -29.89 9.58 1.07
CA THR A 521 -30.84 10.45 0.36
C THR A 521 -32.08 10.79 1.17
N LYS A 522 -32.38 10.04 2.24
CA LYS A 522 -33.50 10.27 3.15
C LYS A 522 -33.13 11.20 4.30
N THR A 523 -31.92 11.04 4.86
CA THR A 523 -31.49 11.81 6.04
C THR A 523 -30.53 12.97 5.73
N GLY A 524 -29.98 13.02 4.51
CA GLY A 524 -28.93 13.98 4.13
C GLY A 524 -27.58 13.74 4.81
N LYS A 525 -27.44 12.69 5.64
CA LYS A 525 -26.21 12.43 6.38
C LYS A 525 -25.11 11.86 5.50
N LEU A 526 -23.89 12.33 5.76
CA LEU A 526 -22.67 11.80 5.17
C LEU A 526 -22.39 10.40 5.72
N LEU A 527 -22.11 9.43 4.85
CA LEU A 527 -21.71 8.08 5.23
C LEU A 527 -20.18 7.98 5.42
N PRO A 528 -19.70 7.16 6.36
CA PRO A 528 -18.29 7.10 6.74
C PRO A 528 -17.39 6.52 5.64
N PHE A 529 -16.09 6.79 5.73
CA PHE A 529 -15.08 6.32 4.79
C PHE A 529 -15.14 4.80 4.53
N GLY A 530 -14.87 4.43 3.28
CA GLY A 530 -14.96 3.05 2.80
C GLY A 530 -16.36 2.60 2.36
N SER A 531 -17.42 3.36 2.65
CA SER A 531 -18.78 3.06 2.17
C SER A 531 -18.88 3.11 0.63
N LEU A 532 -17.99 3.86 -0.03
CA LEU A 532 -17.77 3.91 -1.50
C LEU A 532 -17.28 2.58 -2.13
N GLY A 533 -16.96 1.56 -1.35
CA GLY A 533 -16.57 0.25 -1.88
C GLY A 533 -17.74 -0.43 -2.58
N LYS A 534 -17.53 -1.00 -3.78
CA LYS A 534 -18.58 -1.60 -4.64
C LYS A 534 -19.58 -2.51 -3.90
N HIS A 535 -19.11 -3.35 -2.98
CA HIS A 535 -19.97 -4.24 -2.18
C HIS A 535 -20.74 -3.51 -1.07
N LYS A 536 -20.17 -2.46 -0.47
CA LYS A 536 -20.83 -1.64 0.56
C LYS A 536 -21.87 -0.70 -0.06
N LYS A 537 -21.62 -0.11 -1.23
CA LYS A 537 -22.62 0.69 -1.95
C LYS A 537 -23.94 -0.07 -2.13
N ASN A 538 -23.88 -1.33 -2.55
CA ASN A 538 -25.08 -2.17 -2.73
C ASN A 538 -25.83 -2.50 -1.44
N ALA A 539 -25.26 -2.28 -0.26
CA ALA A 539 -25.94 -2.45 1.03
C ALA A 539 -26.75 -1.22 1.45
N PHE A 540 -26.48 -0.05 0.85
CA PHE A 540 -27.20 1.20 1.12
C PHE A 540 -28.12 1.50 -0.07
N ILE A 541 -29.36 1.01 0.01
CA ILE A 541 -30.38 1.19 -1.04
C ILE A 541 -30.69 2.69 -1.24
N ASP A 542 -30.75 3.44 -0.14
CA ASP A 542 -31.06 4.87 -0.11
C ASP A 542 -29.80 5.76 -0.06
N ALA A 543 -28.71 5.39 -0.73
CA ALA A 543 -27.48 6.21 -0.74
C ALA A 543 -26.97 6.54 -2.14
N ASN A 544 -26.77 7.83 -2.38
CA ASN A 544 -26.18 8.36 -3.61
C ASN A 544 -24.71 8.75 -3.40
N VAL A 545 -23.94 8.70 -4.49
CA VAL A 545 -22.55 9.14 -4.49
C VAL A 545 -22.53 10.62 -4.90
N CYS A 546 -22.12 11.48 -3.98
CA CYS A 546 -22.11 12.94 -4.14
C CYS A 546 -20.69 13.48 -4.28
N LEU A 547 -20.55 14.53 -5.09
CA LEU A 547 -19.33 15.27 -5.34
C LEU A 547 -19.38 16.62 -4.59
N PHE A 548 -18.50 16.81 -3.61
CA PHE A 548 -18.33 18.09 -2.93
C PHE A 548 -17.21 18.88 -3.61
N VAL A 549 -17.59 19.95 -4.32
CA VAL A 549 -16.66 20.81 -5.07
C VAL A 549 -16.10 21.88 -4.12
N PHE A 550 -14.78 21.88 -3.92
CA PHE A 550 -14.13 22.81 -2.99
C PHE A 550 -13.09 23.73 -3.63
N ASP A 551 -12.74 23.50 -4.90
CA ASP A 551 -11.87 24.42 -5.64
C ASP A 551 -12.03 24.31 -7.17
N CYS A 552 -11.66 25.38 -7.88
CA CYS A 552 -11.58 25.45 -9.33
C CYS A 552 -10.15 25.84 -9.77
N ILE A 553 -9.59 25.04 -10.67
CA ILE A 553 -8.21 25.14 -11.16
C ILE A 553 -8.16 25.72 -12.58
N TYR A 554 -9.19 25.45 -13.38
CA TYR A 554 -9.30 25.88 -14.78
C TYR A 554 -10.77 26.00 -15.16
N TYR A 555 -11.11 27.03 -15.94
CA TYR A 555 -12.47 27.25 -16.44
C TYR A 555 -12.45 27.95 -17.80
N ASN A 556 -13.11 27.36 -18.80
CA ASN A 556 -13.38 27.93 -20.13
C ASN A 556 -12.19 28.65 -20.79
N GLY A 557 -11.02 28.02 -20.85
CA GLY A 557 -9.80 28.59 -21.44
C GLY A 557 -8.83 29.21 -20.42
N GLU A 558 -9.33 29.63 -19.25
CA GLU A 558 -8.53 30.32 -18.23
C GLU A 558 -7.94 29.35 -17.20
N VAL A 559 -6.63 29.46 -16.95
CA VAL A 559 -5.94 28.76 -15.86
C VAL A 559 -6.00 29.63 -14.60
N LEU A 560 -6.72 29.18 -13.59
CA LEU A 560 -7.02 29.97 -12.40
C LEU A 560 -5.94 29.87 -11.30
N LEU A 561 -4.91 29.01 -11.46
CA LEU A 561 -3.90 28.71 -10.43
C LEU A 561 -3.29 29.91 -9.69
N GLN A 562 -3.15 31.07 -10.34
CA GLN A 562 -2.55 32.28 -9.77
C GLN A 562 -3.56 33.25 -9.13
N LYS A 563 -4.87 32.97 -9.24
CA LYS A 563 -5.90 33.76 -8.56
C LYS A 563 -6.02 33.35 -7.08
N PRO A 564 -6.23 34.30 -6.16
CA PRO A 564 -6.64 34.03 -4.79
C PRO A 564 -7.80 33.04 -4.70
N ILE A 565 -7.83 32.22 -3.65
CA ILE A 565 -8.95 31.29 -3.44
C ILE A 565 -10.31 32.02 -3.33
N LYS A 566 -10.34 33.26 -2.83
CA LYS A 566 -11.53 34.11 -2.84
C LYS A 566 -12.12 34.26 -4.25
N GLU A 567 -11.33 34.74 -5.21
CA GLU A 567 -11.76 34.85 -6.62
C GLU A 567 -12.14 33.50 -7.23
N ARG A 568 -11.41 32.43 -6.91
CA ARG A 568 -11.68 31.08 -7.45
C ARG A 568 -12.98 30.49 -6.90
N ARG A 569 -13.33 30.82 -5.65
CA ARG A 569 -14.61 30.48 -5.04
C ARG A 569 -15.76 31.34 -5.57
N GLU A 570 -15.54 32.63 -5.82
CA GLU A 570 -16.52 33.49 -6.51
C GLU A 570 -16.81 32.97 -7.93
N ILE A 571 -15.79 32.53 -8.67
CA ILE A 571 -15.97 31.87 -9.99
C ILE A 571 -16.83 30.61 -9.86
N LEU A 572 -16.61 29.77 -8.83
CA LEU A 572 -17.45 28.60 -8.56
C LEU A 572 -18.91 29.00 -8.29
N LEU A 573 -19.14 29.92 -7.34
CA LEU A 573 -20.49 30.36 -6.95
C LEU A 573 -21.27 30.97 -8.11
N ASN A 574 -20.61 31.70 -9.01
CA ASN A 574 -21.23 32.35 -10.16
C ASN A 574 -21.49 31.41 -11.36
N ASN A 575 -20.89 30.21 -11.38
CA ASN A 575 -20.93 29.31 -12.55
C ASN A 575 -21.45 27.89 -12.26
N MET A 576 -21.63 27.54 -10.98
CA MET A 576 -22.13 26.24 -10.54
C MET A 576 -23.48 26.38 -9.85
N THR A 577 -24.46 25.60 -10.31
CA THR A 577 -25.71 25.35 -9.60
C THR A 577 -25.60 24.04 -8.84
N GLU A 578 -25.98 24.02 -7.55
CA GLU A 578 -26.02 22.78 -6.78
C GLU A 578 -27.10 21.82 -7.29
N ILE A 579 -26.78 20.54 -7.32
CA ILE A 579 -27.71 19.44 -7.56
C ILE A 579 -27.75 18.60 -6.27
N PRO A 580 -28.84 18.68 -5.49
CA PRO A 580 -28.93 18.01 -4.19
C PRO A 580 -28.55 16.53 -4.26
N ASN A 581 -27.76 16.07 -3.29
CA ASN A 581 -27.24 14.70 -3.19
C ASN A 581 -26.35 14.21 -4.37
N HIS A 582 -25.98 15.08 -5.31
CA HIS A 582 -25.15 14.73 -6.47
C HIS A 582 -23.94 15.63 -6.67
N ILE A 583 -24.12 16.96 -6.73
CA ILE A 583 -23.02 17.93 -6.88
C ILE A 583 -23.33 19.11 -5.98
N MET A 584 -22.52 19.30 -4.94
CA MET A 584 -22.71 20.33 -3.91
C MET A 584 -21.40 21.10 -3.69
N PHE A 585 -21.46 22.32 -3.21
CA PHE A 585 -20.28 23.04 -2.76
C PHE A 585 -19.76 22.43 -1.45
N SER A 586 -18.47 22.63 -1.15
CA SER A 586 -18.00 22.47 0.23
C SER A 586 -18.63 23.52 1.14
N GLU A 587 -19.21 23.08 2.25
CA GLU A 587 -19.62 23.96 3.34
C GLU A 587 -18.41 24.76 3.85
N VAL A 588 -18.56 26.07 3.91
CA VAL A 588 -17.54 27.03 4.34
C VAL A 588 -18.14 28.07 5.26
N GLU A 589 -17.36 28.59 6.19
CA GLU A 589 -17.61 29.91 6.78
C GLU A 589 -16.30 30.73 6.67
N GLU A 590 -16.41 32.04 6.46
CA GLU A 590 -15.28 32.97 6.41
C GLU A 590 -14.94 33.44 7.83
N ILE A 591 -13.68 33.26 8.25
CA ILE A 591 -13.24 33.48 9.63
C ILE A 591 -12.10 34.51 9.67
N HIS A 592 -12.30 35.54 10.49
CA HIS A 592 -11.31 36.61 10.74
C HIS A 592 -10.79 36.63 12.18
N HIS A 593 -11.52 36.06 13.15
CA HIS A 593 -11.13 36.09 14.57
C HIS A 593 -10.88 34.70 15.17
N PRO A 594 -9.92 34.55 16.12
CA PRO A 594 -9.60 33.26 16.74
C PRO A 594 -10.80 32.57 17.40
N LYS A 595 -11.68 33.35 18.06
CA LYS A 595 -12.85 32.83 18.77
C LYS A 595 -13.86 32.14 17.85
N ASP A 596 -14.01 32.65 16.63
CA ASP A 596 -14.94 32.06 15.65
C ASP A 596 -14.40 30.72 15.15
N LEU A 597 -13.08 30.60 15.00
CA LEU A 597 -12.42 29.32 14.70
C LEU A 597 -12.57 28.31 15.85
N GLU A 598 -12.42 28.73 17.11
CA GLU A 598 -12.67 27.87 18.28
C GLU A 598 -14.13 27.38 18.34
N ALA A 599 -15.08 28.28 18.09
CA ALA A 599 -16.50 27.95 18.04
C ALA A 599 -16.81 26.95 16.91
N MET A 600 -16.25 27.16 15.71
CA MET A 600 -16.43 26.24 14.59
C MET A 600 -15.78 24.88 14.84
N ILE A 601 -14.54 24.83 15.35
CA ILE A 601 -13.88 23.57 15.74
C ILE A 601 -14.78 22.80 16.72
N THR A 602 -15.33 23.49 17.72
CA THR A 602 -16.25 22.91 18.71
C THR A 602 -17.55 22.39 18.08
N LYS A 603 -18.14 23.14 17.13
CA LYS A 603 -19.33 22.75 16.36
C LYS A 603 -19.08 21.48 15.56
N VAL A 604 -18.00 21.43 14.77
CA VAL A 604 -17.62 20.29 13.92
C VAL A 604 -17.34 19.03 14.74
N LEU A 605 -16.61 19.16 15.86
CA LEU A 605 -16.34 18.04 16.76
C LEU A 605 -17.60 17.51 17.44
N LYS A 606 -18.53 18.38 17.85
CA LYS A 606 -19.84 17.96 18.41
C LYS A 606 -20.72 17.22 17.40
N LEU A 607 -20.59 17.54 16.10
CA LEU A 607 -21.29 16.84 15.02
C LEU A 607 -20.63 15.51 14.62
N GLY A 608 -19.49 15.14 15.23
CA GLY A 608 -18.78 13.89 14.93
C GLY A 608 -18.07 13.90 13.57
N LEU A 609 -17.84 15.07 12.98
CA LEU A 609 -17.16 15.24 11.70
C LEU A 609 -15.63 15.17 11.89
N GLU A 610 -14.89 14.79 10.83
CA GLU A 610 -13.45 14.49 10.91
C GLU A 610 -12.57 15.69 11.31
N GLY A 611 -13.04 16.91 11.01
CA GLY A 611 -12.34 18.16 11.33
C GLY A 611 -12.57 19.26 10.30
N LEU A 612 -11.58 20.14 10.13
CA LEU A 612 -11.64 21.31 9.25
C LEU A 612 -10.44 21.39 8.31
N VAL A 613 -10.63 22.02 7.14
CA VAL A 613 -9.57 22.47 6.25
C VAL A 613 -9.59 23.99 6.20
N LEU A 614 -8.50 24.63 6.62
CA LEU A 614 -8.36 26.08 6.64
C LEU A 614 -7.49 26.54 5.47
N LYS A 615 -7.93 27.60 4.78
CA LYS A 615 -7.30 28.14 3.57
C LYS A 615 -7.25 29.67 3.71
N ASP A 616 -6.07 30.28 3.64
CA ASP A 616 -5.93 31.75 3.68
C ASP A 616 -6.64 32.38 2.47
N LEU A 617 -7.40 33.47 2.68
CA LEU A 617 -8.25 34.07 1.64
C LEU A 617 -7.48 34.54 0.40
N MET A 618 -6.20 34.92 0.56
CA MET A 618 -5.33 35.37 -0.52
C MET A 618 -4.39 34.26 -1.02
N SER A 619 -4.54 33.02 -0.55
CA SER A 619 -3.73 31.90 -1.03
C SER A 619 -4.07 31.51 -2.48
N ILE A 620 -3.02 31.43 -3.30
CA ILE A 620 -3.06 30.87 -4.66
C ILE A 620 -3.01 29.34 -4.62
N TYR A 621 -3.33 28.67 -5.73
CA TYR A 621 -3.19 27.21 -5.83
C TYR A 621 -1.76 26.82 -6.20
N GLU A 622 -1.07 26.12 -5.31
CA GLU A 622 0.29 25.63 -5.54
C GLU A 622 0.33 24.09 -5.62
N PRO A 623 0.39 23.52 -6.84
CA PRO A 623 0.32 22.07 -7.05
C PRO A 623 1.34 21.28 -6.22
N GLY A 624 0.87 20.38 -5.37
CA GLY A 624 1.71 19.54 -4.50
C GLY A 624 2.37 20.23 -3.29
N LYS A 625 2.16 21.53 -3.05
CA LYS A 625 2.64 22.20 -1.82
C LYS A 625 1.66 22.05 -0.67
N ARG A 626 2.15 22.24 0.57
CA ARG A 626 1.42 22.03 1.84
C ARG A 626 1.08 23.35 2.52
N HIS A 627 0.37 24.25 1.84
CA HIS A 627 0.05 25.59 2.38
C HIS A 627 -1.36 25.71 2.97
N TRP A 628 -2.28 24.81 2.64
CA TRP A 628 -3.52 24.68 3.42
C TRP A 628 -3.23 24.07 4.79
N LEU A 629 -4.17 24.21 5.71
CA LEU A 629 -4.11 23.62 7.04
C LEU A 629 -5.24 22.61 7.23
N LYS A 630 -4.98 21.55 7.97
CA LYS A 630 -6.03 20.64 8.46
C LYS A 630 -6.01 20.62 9.98
N VAL A 631 -7.18 20.86 10.57
CA VAL A 631 -7.43 20.71 12.01
C VAL A 631 -8.17 19.38 12.21
N LYS A 632 -7.76 18.62 13.22
CA LYS A 632 -8.39 17.36 13.65
C LYS A 632 -8.37 17.30 15.17
N LYS A 633 -9.32 16.56 15.75
CA LYS A 633 -9.34 16.17 17.18
C LYS A 633 -7.95 15.75 17.66
N ASP A 634 -7.31 14.83 16.92
CA ASP A 634 -6.02 14.21 17.24
C ASP A 634 -4.81 15.18 17.30
N TYR A 635 -4.92 16.38 16.73
CA TYR A 635 -3.80 17.34 16.64
C TYR A 635 -3.86 18.44 17.68
N LEU A 636 -5.04 18.69 18.25
CA LEU A 636 -5.28 19.76 19.21
C LEU A 636 -4.75 19.36 20.60
N PHE A 637 -4.33 20.37 21.37
CA PHE A 637 -3.86 20.23 22.76
C PHE A 637 -2.76 19.15 22.94
N GLY A 638 -1.87 19.01 21.95
CA GLY A 638 -0.79 18.02 21.99
C GLY A 638 -1.24 16.57 21.81
N GLY A 639 -2.48 16.34 21.36
CA GLY A 639 -3.08 15.02 21.19
C GLY A 639 -3.85 14.53 22.42
N SER A 640 -4.06 15.35 23.46
CA SER A 640 -4.85 14.97 24.64
C SER A 640 -6.33 14.71 24.34
N MET A 641 -6.84 15.21 23.20
CA MET A 641 -8.17 14.92 22.68
C MET A 641 -8.19 13.72 21.71
N ALA A 642 -7.05 13.12 21.37
CA ALA A 642 -7.02 11.92 20.54
C ALA A 642 -7.59 10.72 21.30
N ASP A 643 -8.26 9.81 20.59
CA ASP A 643 -8.67 8.55 21.18
C ASP A 643 -7.42 7.66 21.38
N SER A 644 -7.18 7.22 22.61
CA SER A 644 -6.00 6.47 23.01
C SER A 644 -6.37 5.11 23.60
N ALA A 645 -5.47 4.13 23.48
CA ALA A 645 -5.63 2.79 24.03
C ALA A 645 -4.25 2.21 24.38
N ASP A 646 -4.11 1.72 25.61
CA ASP A 646 -2.93 1.00 26.05
C ASP A 646 -3.01 -0.46 25.57
N LEU A 647 -2.01 -0.90 24.81
CA LEU A 647 -1.99 -2.20 24.14
C LEU A 647 -0.67 -2.93 24.38
N VAL A 648 -0.74 -4.25 24.45
CA VAL A 648 0.40 -5.15 24.64
C VAL A 648 1.00 -5.53 23.29
N VAL A 649 2.34 -5.61 23.21
CA VAL A 649 3.05 -6.11 22.03
C VAL A 649 2.98 -7.64 22.01
N LEU A 650 2.33 -8.21 21.00
CA LEU A 650 2.16 -9.66 20.82
C LEU A 650 3.09 -10.26 19.76
N GLY A 651 3.82 -9.44 19.00
CA GLY A 651 4.72 -9.89 17.95
C GLY A 651 5.25 -8.75 17.09
N ALA A 652 6.09 -9.06 16.11
CA ALA A 652 6.70 -8.07 15.23
C ALA A 652 6.93 -8.58 13.80
N TRP A 653 7.17 -7.64 12.88
CA TRP A 653 7.72 -7.89 11.54
C TRP A 653 8.99 -7.06 11.34
N PHE A 654 9.92 -7.63 10.58
CA PHE A 654 11.07 -6.89 10.06
C PHE A 654 10.63 -5.75 9.15
N GLY A 655 11.34 -4.62 9.25
CA GLY A 655 11.14 -3.47 8.39
C GLY A 655 11.66 -3.69 6.97
N THR A 656 11.54 -2.65 6.15
CA THR A 656 12.04 -2.64 4.78
C THR A 656 12.90 -1.41 4.53
N GLY A 657 13.82 -1.47 3.57
CA GLY A 657 14.71 -0.35 3.29
C GLY A 657 15.71 -0.14 4.42
N GLN A 658 15.83 1.10 4.90
CA GLN A 658 16.73 1.47 6.01
C GLN A 658 16.39 0.78 7.34
N LYS A 659 15.15 0.28 7.51
CA LYS A 659 14.72 -0.47 8.70
C LYS A 659 14.70 -1.99 8.48
N GLY A 660 15.29 -2.47 7.37
CA GLY A 660 15.48 -3.89 7.11
C GLY A 660 16.38 -4.55 8.14
N GLY A 661 16.12 -5.82 8.47
CA GLY A 661 16.82 -6.56 9.53
C GLY A 661 16.45 -6.14 10.97
N MET A 662 15.66 -5.08 11.17
CA MET A 662 15.15 -4.64 12.47
C MET A 662 13.65 -4.86 12.57
N MET A 663 13.16 -5.27 13.74
CA MET A 663 11.73 -5.29 14.07
C MET A 663 11.21 -3.86 14.13
N SER A 664 10.47 -3.44 13.09
CA SER A 664 9.99 -2.06 12.94
C SER A 664 8.47 -1.93 12.85
N VAL A 665 7.76 -3.05 12.86
CA VAL A 665 6.29 -3.09 12.86
C VAL A 665 5.85 -4.04 13.96
N PHE A 666 5.07 -3.57 14.90
CA PHE A 666 4.63 -4.32 16.08
C PHE A 666 3.16 -4.71 15.96
N LEU A 667 2.82 -5.93 16.36
CA LEU A 667 1.46 -6.41 16.50
C LEU A 667 0.97 -6.04 17.90
N MET A 668 -0.03 -5.18 17.97
CA MET A 668 -0.62 -4.71 19.22
C MET A 668 -1.92 -5.46 19.50
N GLY A 669 -2.16 -5.82 20.76
CA GLY A 669 -3.38 -6.48 21.19
C GLY A 669 -3.74 -6.22 22.65
N CYS A 670 -4.88 -6.75 23.05
CA CYS A 670 -5.39 -6.72 24.42
C CYS A 670 -5.69 -8.15 24.90
N TYR A 671 -5.86 -8.32 26.21
CA TYR A 671 -6.35 -9.56 26.78
C TYR A 671 -7.88 -9.54 26.82
N ASP A 672 -8.53 -10.61 26.38
CA ASP A 672 -9.96 -10.86 26.55
C ASP A 672 -10.15 -11.78 27.78
N PRO A 673 -10.68 -11.28 28.91
CA PRO A 673 -10.88 -12.08 30.12
C PRO A 673 -11.94 -13.17 29.95
N ALA A 674 -12.96 -12.97 29.11
CA ALA A 674 -14.04 -13.93 28.90
C ALA A 674 -13.55 -15.13 28.09
N GLN A 675 -12.75 -14.90 27.04
CA GLN A 675 -12.14 -15.96 26.24
C GLN A 675 -10.81 -16.49 26.78
N LYS A 676 -10.27 -15.84 27.83
CA LYS A 676 -8.95 -16.08 28.43
C LYS A 676 -7.81 -16.10 27.40
N LYS A 677 -7.86 -15.21 26.39
CA LYS A 677 -6.97 -15.21 25.22
C LYS A 677 -6.49 -13.81 24.88
N TRP A 678 -5.34 -13.74 24.18
CA TRP A 678 -4.84 -12.51 23.60
C TRP A 678 -5.51 -12.24 22.25
N CYS A 679 -6.11 -11.06 22.12
CA CYS A 679 -6.83 -10.61 20.93
C CYS A 679 -6.05 -9.50 20.22
N THR A 680 -5.79 -9.66 18.92
CA THR A 680 -5.04 -8.68 18.13
C THR A 680 -5.92 -7.51 17.72
N VAL A 681 -5.43 -6.29 17.92
CA VAL A 681 -6.17 -5.04 17.60
C VAL A 681 -5.62 -4.37 16.35
N THR A 682 -4.30 -4.11 16.28
CA THR A 682 -3.72 -3.32 15.19
C THR A 682 -2.22 -3.59 14.97
N LYS A 683 -1.64 -2.99 13.92
CA LYS A 683 -0.19 -2.96 13.67
C LYS A 683 0.34 -1.53 13.76
N VAL A 684 1.37 -1.33 14.57
CA VAL A 684 2.01 -0.01 14.76
C VAL A 684 3.41 -0.01 14.13
N HIS A 685 3.73 1.04 13.38
CA HIS A 685 5.00 1.18 12.64
C HIS A 685 5.58 2.61 12.66
N THR A 686 4.90 3.55 13.32
CA THR A 686 5.24 4.98 13.42
C THR A 686 5.06 5.45 14.85
N GLY A 687 5.86 6.43 15.28
CA GLY A 687 5.79 7.05 16.62
C GLY A 687 7.10 6.93 17.39
N HIS A 688 7.85 5.85 17.18
CA HIS A 688 9.19 5.68 17.73
C HIS A 688 10.23 6.43 16.89
N ASP A 689 11.17 7.10 17.56
CA ASP A 689 12.42 7.54 16.94
C ASP A 689 13.38 6.35 16.73
N ASP A 690 14.44 6.57 15.96
CA ASP A 690 15.34 5.48 15.56
C ASP A 690 16.13 4.92 16.77
N LYS A 691 16.49 5.77 17.74
CA LYS A 691 17.13 5.35 19.00
C LYS A 691 16.21 4.44 19.83
N THR A 692 14.92 4.73 19.87
CA THR A 692 13.93 3.90 20.55
C THR A 692 13.75 2.56 19.84
N LEU A 693 13.74 2.54 18.51
CA LEU A 693 13.70 1.30 17.73
C LEU A 693 14.93 0.43 17.95
N GLU A 694 16.15 1.01 17.96
CA GLU A 694 17.39 0.31 18.31
C GLU A 694 17.31 -0.32 19.71
N ARG A 695 16.87 0.46 20.71
CA ARG A 695 16.67 -0.04 22.09
C ARG A 695 15.67 -1.19 22.15
N ILE A 696 14.56 -1.11 21.39
CA ILE A 696 13.57 -2.18 21.33
C ILE A 696 14.19 -3.48 20.79
N GLN A 697 15.13 -3.42 19.84
CA GLN A 697 15.80 -4.65 19.35
C GLN A 697 16.53 -5.39 20.47
N VAL A 698 17.20 -4.65 21.35
CA VAL A 698 17.94 -5.23 22.50
C VAL A 698 16.98 -5.83 23.53
N CYS A 699 15.94 -5.08 23.92
CA CYS A 699 14.94 -5.56 24.88
C CYS A 699 14.15 -6.77 24.34
N SER A 700 13.81 -6.79 23.05
CA SER A 700 13.16 -7.93 22.41
C SER A 700 14.09 -9.12 22.19
N GLY A 701 15.40 -8.91 22.10
CA GLY A 701 16.40 -9.98 22.10
C GLY A 701 16.41 -10.79 23.40
N GLN A 702 16.12 -10.15 24.54
CA GLN A 702 15.98 -10.80 25.85
C GLN A 702 14.68 -11.61 25.98
N ILE A 703 13.70 -11.43 25.08
CA ILE A 703 12.44 -12.22 25.04
C ILE A 703 12.58 -13.47 24.15
N LYS A 704 13.71 -13.60 23.41
CA LYS A 704 14.04 -14.81 22.62
C LYS A 704 14.89 -15.84 23.39
N GLN A 705 15.33 -15.52 24.61
CA GLN A 705 15.97 -16.44 25.55
C GLN A 705 14.96 -16.87 26.61
#